data_AF-E8WN70-F1
#
_entry.id   AF-E8WN70-F1
#
_cell.length_a   1.000
_cell.length_b   1.000
_cell.length_c   1.000
_cell.angle_alpha   90.00
_cell.angle_beta   90.00
_cell.angle_gamma   90.00
#
_symmetry.space_group_name_H-M   'P 1'
#
loop_
_entity.id
_entity.type
_entity.pdbx_description
1 polymer ?
#
loop_
_entity_poly.entity_id
_entity_poly.type
_entity_poly.pdbx_seq_one_letter_code
_entity_poly.pdbx_strand_id
1 'polypeptide(L)'
;MKPYHQIFPDAQAPSITLELAQKSGRIPRGRYAFVECYCTRPGCDCRRVTLLVLNEKMRHQALICLGFDGEGPFCGPYLDGSSYQVPYASELLDFCVHTLNSRPDWVLRMYQQYRDVRELVDGRPYRGRDFPQPGDLFYRALPSPDLEAMLKESVRHGSGLPCPHTPCDEGDDRYGMVRLVELYARAGASAPASLLVALQDELHRHLLADPLAVEELVSLLPALSSNARVDDDRVAAALRILCLTLDFYQVEVEGGGPGARQQMQRLQSALALRIFREKCAAELRFAVADILAQCRVKLIPELQLICDGGAGEGVNRFDLFNSAEEFIPGVLRHFASVGLSSPFAGAREILELVSVSDPEMRPGLTWELMNADSTLLREIAALLLFNADPEQSRETARMLVSVDGASLTPNTLRRLIVARNWFPEPTRSIVDQTINNARKARVQCAHLDRPDEETVYASCLDGSGTQYFHILVPDGAAHAGCTLMLQQGYGVSDCSLVRLETRRDRDDFIAAARSQRCCLESTGDYLDLRVCQALAEGTERGRVPGHWLVRVAELLGRDHWKGRPLDAGQELSRLREGIAENSPALLLVDEHLRSLEESGEWHRYRALFGSWKEEGRVVESVIDELRASKGGLGGAAVVERLCDQVLEQKRPLLLDRLILATLWLKSAKEAPIPWQRMYHVAQAVADPSIALKEIPLAVSMARESFKSYHKRSKDGRQHGGDSA
;
A
#
# COMPACT_ATOMS: atom_id res chain seq x y z
N MET A 1 11.10 12.67 16.92
CA MET A 1 12.29 13.50 17.15
C MET A 1 12.07 14.83 16.43
N LYS A 2 12.51 15.97 16.96
CA LYS A 2 12.45 17.29 16.30
C LYS A 2 13.84 17.94 16.25
N PRO A 3 14.19 18.68 15.19
CA PRO A 3 15.45 19.44 15.12
C PRO A 3 15.59 20.42 16.29
N TYR A 4 16.79 20.56 16.86
CA TYR A 4 17.02 21.43 18.02
C TYR A 4 16.59 22.89 17.77
N HIS A 5 16.89 23.45 16.60
CA HIS A 5 16.50 24.82 16.22
C HIS A 5 14.98 25.01 16.09
N GLN A 6 14.19 23.95 15.93
CA GLN A 6 12.72 24.05 15.97
C GLN A 6 12.19 24.04 17.41
N ILE A 7 12.97 23.50 18.36
CA ILE A 7 12.65 23.48 19.79
C ILE A 7 13.10 24.80 20.44
N PHE A 8 14.27 25.31 20.04
CA PHE A 8 14.85 26.57 20.48
C PHE A 8 15.16 27.48 19.28
N PRO A 9 14.19 28.27 18.80
CA PRO A 9 14.34 29.11 17.60
C PRO A 9 15.46 30.15 17.69
N ASP A 10 15.75 30.64 18.90
CA ASP A 10 16.77 31.67 19.15
C ASP A 10 18.19 31.09 19.30
N ALA A 11 18.33 29.76 19.32
CA ALA A 11 19.64 29.11 19.36
C ALA A 11 20.30 29.16 17.99
N GLN A 12 21.57 29.59 17.92
CA GLN A 12 22.36 29.49 16.68
C GLN A 12 22.38 28.04 16.20
N ALA A 13 21.92 27.78 14.96
CA ALA A 13 21.87 26.44 14.37
C ALA A 13 23.29 25.86 14.18
N PRO A 14 23.77 24.98 15.06
CA PRO A 14 25.14 24.49 14.98
C PRO A 14 25.07 23.17 14.22
N SER A 15 25.02 23.22 12.89
CA SER A 15 25.22 22.01 12.10
C SER A 15 26.71 21.80 11.89
N ILE A 16 27.20 20.59 12.16
CA ILE A 16 28.48 20.18 11.57
C ILE A 16 28.25 20.11 10.07
N THR A 17 29.15 20.74 9.33
CA THR A 17 29.10 20.73 7.88
C THR A 17 30.32 20.04 7.30
N LEU A 18 30.08 19.09 6.41
CA LEU A 18 31.08 18.53 5.52
C LEU A 18 31.07 19.35 4.24
N GLU A 19 32.19 20.02 3.94
CA GLU A 19 32.39 20.73 2.68
C GLU A 19 33.36 19.94 1.79
N LEU A 20 32.86 19.51 0.64
CA LEU A 20 33.66 18.79 -0.35
C LEU A 20 33.85 19.68 -1.57
N ALA A 21 35.07 20.20 -1.74
CA ALA A 21 35.46 20.99 -2.91
C ALA A 21 35.53 20.17 -4.20
N GLN A 22 35.75 18.86 -4.06
CA GLN A 22 35.75 17.86 -5.13
C GLN A 22 35.07 16.58 -4.64
N LYS A 23 34.66 15.69 -5.55
CA LYS A 23 34.07 14.40 -5.20
C LYS A 23 35.05 13.59 -4.34
N SER A 24 34.60 13.10 -3.19
CA SER A 24 35.39 12.26 -2.29
C SER A 24 34.71 10.90 -2.15
N GLY A 25 35.38 9.84 -2.61
CA GLY A 25 34.76 8.51 -2.73
C GLY A 25 33.52 8.55 -3.63
N ARG A 26 32.36 8.12 -3.11
CA ARG A 26 31.07 8.24 -3.81
C ARG A 26 30.28 9.49 -3.42
N ILE A 27 30.72 10.26 -2.42
CA ILE A 27 30.04 11.48 -1.99
C ILE A 27 30.28 12.57 -3.04
N PRO A 28 29.22 13.11 -3.67
CA PRO A 28 29.34 14.22 -4.60
C PRO A 28 30.00 15.45 -3.98
N ARG A 29 30.52 16.33 -4.84
CA ARG A 29 30.93 17.69 -4.44
C ARG A 29 29.71 18.42 -3.88
N GLY A 30 29.90 19.16 -2.78
CA GLY A 30 28.85 19.98 -2.18
C GLY A 30 29.05 20.17 -0.69
N ARG A 31 28.13 20.93 -0.09
CA ARG A 31 28.03 21.09 1.37
C ARG A 31 26.95 20.17 1.94
N TYR A 32 27.28 19.46 3.01
CA TYR A 32 26.39 18.56 3.72
C TYR A 32 26.29 18.97 5.19
N ALA A 33 25.09 19.26 5.67
CA ALA A 33 24.83 19.66 7.05
C ALA A 33 24.25 18.49 7.86
N PHE A 34 24.82 18.24 9.04
CA PHE A 34 24.34 17.26 10.01
C PHE A 34 23.48 17.99 11.05
N VAL A 35 22.16 17.84 10.95
CA VAL A 35 21.18 18.51 11.80
C VAL A 35 20.74 17.60 12.94
N GLU A 36 20.98 18.05 14.17
CA GLU A 36 20.68 17.31 15.40
C GLU A 36 19.18 17.35 15.74
N CYS A 37 18.57 16.18 15.88
CA CYS A 37 17.16 15.99 16.23
C CYS A 37 17.01 15.24 17.56
N TYR A 38 16.12 15.72 18.43
CA TYR A 38 15.94 15.24 19.80
C TYR A 38 14.52 14.74 20.07
N CYS A 39 14.38 13.86 21.06
CA CYS A 39 13.08 13.35 21.47
C CYS A 39 12.29 14.49 22.13
N THR A 40 10.99 14.57 21.89
CA THR A 40 10.09 15.55 22.52
C THR A 40 8.92 14.88 23.24
N ARG A 41 9.02 13.58 23.50
CA ARG A 41 8.03 12.86 24.29
C ARG A 41 8.24 13.18 25.79
N PRO A 42 7.21 13.62 26.52
CA PRO A 42 7.29 13.83 27.97
C PRO A 42 7.72 12.55 28.70
N GLY A 43 8.61 12.69 29.68
CA GLY A 43 9.09 11.59 30.53
C GLY A 43 9.99 10.57 29.83
N CYS A 44 10.35 10.77 28.56
CA CYS A 44 11.22 9.88 27.82
C CYS A 44 12.69 10.21 28.07
N ASP A 45 13.49 9.27 28.56
CA ASP A 45 14.94 9.43 28.68
C ASP A 45 15.69 8.48 27.72
N CYS A 46 15.39 8.56 26.43
CA CYS A 46 15.97 7.63 25.46
C CYS A 46 17.46 7.84 25.19
N ARG A 47 18.08 8.93 25.67
CA ARG A 47 19.52 9.27 25.56
C ARG A 47 20.08 9.05 24.15
N ARG A 48 19.33 9.55 23.16
CA ARG A 48 19.61 9.40 21.73
C ARG A 48 19.48 10.73 21.02
N VAL A 49 20.26 10.87 19.96
CA VAL A 49 20.14 11.93 18.96
C VAL A 49 20.03 11.29 17.58
N THR A 50 19.23 11.90 16.72
CA THR A 50 19.16 11.54 15.31
C THR A 50 19.77 12.67 14.50
N LEU A 51 20.75 12.35 13.66
CA LEU A 51 21.42 13.30 12.77
C LEU A 51 20.78 13.20 11.38
N LEU A 52 20.09 14.26 11.01
CA LEU A 52 19.50 14.44 9.69
C LEU A 52 20.53 15.09 8.77
N VAL A 53 21.04 14.35 7.78
CA VAL A 53 22.03 14.85 6.84
C VAL A 53 21.32 15.50 5.66
N LEU A 54 21.54 16.79 5.46
CA LEU A 54 20.97 17.59 4.38
C LEU A 54 22.09 18.06 3.44
N ASN A 55 21.84 18.13 2.14
CA ASN A 55 22.77 18.80 1.23
C ASN A 55 22.52 20.32 1.18
N GLU A 56 23.33 21.05 0.41
CA GLU A 56 23.21 22.50 0.18
C GLU A 56 21.85 22.95 -0.38
N LYS A 57 21.08 22.03 -0.97
CA LYS A 57 19.71 22.26 -1.48
C LYS A 57 18.64 21.87 -0.44
N MET A 58 19.03 21.67 0.82
CA MET A 58 18.17 21.22 1.92
C MET A 58 17.47 19.87 1.67
N ARG A 59 18.00 19.04 0.76
CA ARG A 59 17.46 17.70 0.49
C ARG A 59 18.05 16.70 1.45
N HIS A 60 17.21 15.85 2.02
CA HIS A 60 17.60 14.73 2.87
C HIS A 60 18.51 13.75 2.12
N GLN A 61 19.65 13.41 2.72
CA GLN A 61 20.65 12.49 2.19
C GLN A 61 20.75 11.22 3.05
N ALA A 62 20.79 11.37 4.37
CA ALA A 62 20.89 10.23 5.27
C ALA A 62 20.28 10.56 6.64
N LEU A 63 19.78 9.53 7.32
CA LEU A 63 19.36 9.61 8.71
C LEU A 63 20.22 8.67 9.56
N ILE A 64 21.02 9.26 10.45
CA ILE A 64 21.95 8.53 11.32
C ILE A 64 21.43 8.59 12.75
N CYS A 65 21.30 7.44 13.41
CA CYS A 65 20.90 7.33 14.81
C CYS A 65 22.14 7.11 15.69
N LEU A 66 22.24 7.86 16.78
CA LEU A 66 23.33 7.79 17.74
C LEU A 66 22.78 7.71 19.17
N GLY A 67 23.21 6.71 19.93
CA GLY A 67 23.01 6.63 21.37
C GLY A 67 24.17 7.28 22.12
N PHE A 68 23.87 7.89 23.26
CA PHE A 68 24.90 8.46 24.13
C PHE A 68 25.49 7.46 25.13
N ASP A 69 24.87 6.28 25.23
CA ASP A 69 25.34 5.20 26.08
C ASP A 69 26.22 4.25 25.25
N GLY A 70 27.38 3.86 25.80
CA GLY A 70 28.34 2.97 25.12
C GLY A 70 27.92 1.51 25.05
N GLU A 71 26.83 1.15 25.74
CA GLU A 71 26.26 -0.17 25.78
C GLU A 71 24.76 -0.11 25.48
N GLY A 72 24.23 -1.19 24.92
CA GLY A 72 22.81 -1.32 24.58
C GLY A 72 22.57 -1.35 23.07
N PRO A 73 21.34 -1.72 22.67
CA PRO A 73 20.99 -1.97 21.28
C PRO A 73 21.07 -0.73 20.39
N PHE A 74 21.00 0.47 20.98
CA PHE A 74 20.98 1.74 20.26
C PHE A 74 22.26 2.57 20.38
N CYS A 75 23.38 2.00 20.84
CA CYS A 75 24.62 2.74 21.06
C CYS A 75 25.09 3.51 19.80
N GLY A 76 24.96 2.92 18.60
CA GLY A 76 25.27 3.57 17.34
C GLY A 76 26.69 4.18 17.26
N PRO A 77 26.98 5.01 16.25
CA PRO A 77 26.09 5.48 15.20
C PRO A 77 25.77 4.42 14.13
N TYR A 78 24.54 4.42 13.62
CA TYR A 78 24.08 3.54 12.54
C TYR A 78 23.11 4.26 11.59
N LEU A 79 22.96 3.77 10.35
CA LEU A 79 21.94 4.27 9.42
C LEU A 79 20.57 3.69 9.77
N ASP A 80 19.56 4.54 9.87
CA ASP A 80 18.19 4.10 10.08
C ASP A 80 17.65 3.38 8.83
N GLY A 81 17.47 2.06 8.94
CA GLY A 81 16.96 1.23 7.85
C GLY A 81 15.50 1.48 7.47
N SER A 82 14.73 2.18 8.31
CA SER A 82 13.34 2.55 8.05
C SER A 82 13.18 3.90 7.32
N SER A 83 14.28 4.67 7.22
CA SER A 83 14.30 5.98 6.59
C SER A 83 15.00 5.94 5.23
N TYR A 84 14.68 6.90 4.35
CA TYR A 84 15.37 7.03 3.06
C TYR A 84 16.88 7.27 3.25
N GLN A 85 17.72 6.52 2.53
CA GLN A 85 19.18 6.67 2.53
C GLN A 85 19.68 6.79 1.10
N VAL A 86 20.56 7.75 0.82
CA VAL A 86 21.22 7.85 -0.50
C VAL A 86 22.27 6.74 -0.68
N PRO A 87 22.64 6.39 -1.93
CA PRO A 87 23.59 5.29 -2.19
C PRO A 87 24.99 5.45 -1.56
N TYR A 88 25.34 6.67 -1.14
CA TYR A 88 26.60 7.01 -0.48
C TYR A 88 26.43 7.35 1.02
N ALA A 89 25.28 6.97 1.61
CA ALA A 89 24.98 7.24 3.02
C ALA A 89 25.96 6.52 3.98
N SER A 90 26.52 5.37 3.58
CA SER A 90 27.56 4.69 4.37
C SER A 90 28.82 5.55 4.50
N GLU A 91 29.23 6.24 3.44
CA GLU A 91 30.41 7.12 3.49
C GLU A 91 30.12 8.42 4.29
N LEU A 92 28.86 8.88 4.30
CA LEU A 92 28.42 9.96 5.20
C LEU A 92 28.42 9.51 6.69
N LEU A 93 28.04 8.25 6.95
CA LEU A 93 28.16 7.64 8.28
C LEU A 93 29.64 7.52 8.69
N ASP A 94 30.52 7.10 7.79
CA ASP A 94 31.97 7.03 8.07
C ASP A 94 32.54 8.40 8.42
N PHE A 95 32.14 9.45 7.69
CA PHE A 95 32.50 10.83 8.03
C PHE A 95 31.96 11.23 9.41
N CYS A 96 30.72 10.87 9.73
CA CYS A 96 30.12 11.13 11.03
C CYS A 96 30.91 10.44 12.15
N VAL A 97 31.24 9.15 12.00
CA VAL A 97 32.06 8.37 12.94
C VAL A 97 33.42 9.02 13.14
N HIS A 98 34.11 9.38 12.06
CA HIS A 98 35.39 10.06 12.13
C HIS A 98 35.28 11.39 12.88
N THR A 99 34.23 12.16 12.62
CA THR A 99 34.00 13.46 13.27
C THR A 99 33.68 13.29 14.76
N LEU A 100 32.83 12.32 15.14
CA LEU A 100 32.53 12.01 16.54
C LEU A 100 33.79 11.66 17.34
N ASN A 101 34.71 10.90 16.74
CA ASN A 101 35.95 10.48 17.39
C ASN A 101 37.03 11.59 17.42
N SER A 102 37.03 12.51 16.46
CA SER A 102 38.04 13.59 16.37
C SER A 102 37.60 14.89 17.04
N ARG A 103 36.30 15.07 17.31
CA ARG A 103 35.70 16.28 17.87
C ARG A 103 34.90 16.00 19.15
N PRO A 104 35.56 15.82 20.30
CA PRO A 104 34.87 15.63 21.58
C PRO A 104 33.99 16.82 21.97
N ASP A 105 34.28 18.03 21.47
CA ASP A 105 33.45 19.23 21.63
C ASP A 105 32.07 19.09 20.98
N TRP A 106 31.95 18.31 19.91
CA TRP A 106 30.68 18.06 19.25
C TRP A 106 29.76 17.17 20.10
N VAL A 107 30.31 16.09 20.66
CA VAL A 107 29.59 15.18 21.54
C VAL A 107 29.15 15.88 22.82
N LEU A 108 30.02 16.69 23.43
CA LEU A 108 29.68 17.53 24.59
C LEU A 108 28.46 18.41 24.34
N ARG A 109 28.44 19.05 23.18
CA ARG A 109 27.33 19.91 22.75
C ARG A 109 26.04 19.12 22.62
N MET A 110 26.10 17.92 22.03
CA MET A 110 24.92 17.07 21.91
C MET A 110 24.34 16.68 23.28
N TYR A 111 25.20 16.44 24.28
CA TYR A 111 24.77 16.17 25.65
C TYR A 111 24.10 17.39 26.30
N GLN A 112 24.67 18.59 26.12
CA GLN A 112 24.08 19.84 26.61
C GLN A 112 22.72 20.08 25.97
N GLN A 113 22.62 20.00 24.64
CA GLN A 113 21.37 20.18 23.92
C GLN A 113 20.31 19.15 24.31
N TYR A 114 20.71 17.88 24.54
CA TYR A 114 19.78 16.88 25.04
C TYR A 114 19.22 17.28 26.41
N ARG A 115 20.07 17.76 27.33
CA ARG A 115 19.64 18.26 28.64
C ARG A 115 18.67 19.41 28.49
N ASP A 116 18.99 20.42 27.68
CA ASP A 116 18.10 21.56 27.43
C ASP A 116 16.71 21.09 26.94
N VAL A 117 16.68 20.16 25.99
CA VAL A 117 15.43 19.60 25.46
C VAL A 117 14.66 18.83 26.53
N ARG A 118 15.33 18.04 27.38
CA ARG A 118 14.68 17.33 28.49
C ARG A 118 14.13 18.31 29.52
N GLU A 119 14.88 19.35 29.86
CA GLU A 119 14.45 20.38 30.82
C GLU A 119 13.23 21.15 30.33
N LEU A 120 13.22 21.52 29.05
CA LEU A 120 12.07 22.18 28.44
C LEU A 120 10.84 21.27 28.37
N VAL A 121 11.01 20.02 27.92
CA VAL A 121 9.88 19.09 27.69
C VAL A 121 9.29 18.57 28.99
N ASP A 122 10.13 18.29 30.00
CA ASP A 122 9.69 17.74 31.28
C ASP A 122 9.41 18.83 32.33
N GLY A 123 9.73 20.09 32.04
CA GLY A 123 9.48 21.25 32.92
C GLY A 123 10.28 21.23 34.23
N ARG A 124 11.39 20.47 34.28
CA ARG A 124 12.23 20.28 35.47
C ARG A 124 13.68 19.99 35.07
N PRO A 125 14.67 20.31 35.93
CA PRO A 125 16.08 19.99 35.65
C PRO A 125 16.28 18.53 35.30
N TYR A 126 17.17 18.24 34.35
CA TYR A 126 17.44 16.87 33.91
C TYR A 126 18.06 16.06 35.07
N ARG A 127 17.42 14.94 35.44
CA ARG A 127 17.86 14.03 36.52
C ARG A 127 18.21 12.62 36.03
N GLY A 128 18.46 12.45 34.73
CA GLY A 128 18.90 11.17 34.18
C GLY A 128 20.35 10.85 34.59
N ARG A 129 20.85 9.69 34.15
CA ARG A 129 22.24 9.27 34.44
C ARG A 129 23.25 10.30 33.89
N ASP A 130 24.45 10.32 34.45
CA ASP A 130 25.53 11.13 33.87
C ASP A 130 25.88 10.63 32.45
N PHE A 131 26.27 11.56 31.59
CA PHE A 131 26.79 11.21 30.27
C PHE A 131 28.27 10.79 30.40
N PRO A 132 28.74 9.85 29.56
CA PRO A 132 30.16 9.50 29.50
C PRO A 132 31.04 10.73 29.27
N GLN A 133 32.28 10.73 29.76
CA GLN A 133 33.17 11.86 29.49
C GLN A 133 33.53 11.88 27.99
N PRO A 134 33.76 13.06 27.41
CA PRO A 134 34.14 13.17 26.00
C PRO A 134 35.47 12.48 25.75
N GLY A 135 35.49 11.52 24.84
CA GLY A 135 36.66 10.68 24.56
C GLY A 135 36.65 9.31 25.24
N ASP A 136 35.75 9.07 26.20
CA ASP A 136 35.56 7.73 26.81
C ASP A 136 34.92 6.74 25.82
N LEU A 137 34.07 7.24 24.93
CA LEU A 137 33.41 6.46 23.90
C LEU A 137 34.18 6.55 22.57
N PHE A 138 34.56 5.38 22.05
CA PHE A 138 35.10 5.25 20.71
C PHE A 138 34.01 4.73 19.76
N TYR A 139 33.52 5.61 18.90
CA TYR A 139 32.40 5.33 18.00
C TYR A 139 32.86 4.51 16.79
N ARG A 140 32.01 3.59 16.36
CA ARG A 140 32.19 2.76 15.16
C ARG A 140 30.85 2.71 14.43
N ALA A 141 30.86 2.60 13.10
CA ALA A 141 29.63 2.33 12.36
C ALA A 141 29.08 0.96 12.79
N LEU A 142 27.85 0.93 13.30
CA LEU A 142 27.17 -0.29 13.70
C LEU A 142 26.03 -0.61 12.73
N PRO A 143 25.62 -1.88 12.61
CA PRO A 143 24.37 -2.22 11.93
C PRO A 143 23.18 -1.61 12.67
N SER A 144 22.08 -1.38 11.95
CA SER A 144 20.81 -1.03 12.60
C SER A 144 20.43 -2.14 13.60
N PRO A 145 19.98 -1.79 14.80
CA PRO A 145 19.55 -2.78 15.78
C PRO A 145 18.48 -3.69 15.20
N ASP A 146 18.56 -4.98 15.53
CA ASP A 146 17.50 -5.93 15.19
C ASP A 146 16.23 -5.64 15.99
N LEU A 147 15.12 -6.19 15.50
CA LEU A 147 13.79 -5.94 16.06
C LEU A 147 13.70 -6.33 17.54
N GLU A 148 14.39 -7.39 17.97
CA GLU A 148 14.36 -7.86 19.35
C GLU A 148 15.07 -6.87 20.29
N ALA A 149 16.22 -6.36 19.87
CA ALA A 149 16.95 -5.28 20.52
C ALA A 149 16.09 -4.00 20.65
N MET A 150 15.35 -3.63 19.59
CA MET A 150 14.46 -2.46 19.59
C MET A 150 13.29 -2.60 20.57
N LEU A 151 12.73 -3.81 20.68
CA LEU A 151 11.59 -4.11 21.54
C LEU A 151 11.98 -4.17 23.02
N LYS A 152 13.11 -4.80 23.38
CA LYS A 152 13.62 -4.86 24.76
C LYS A 152 13.84 -3.46 25.35
N GLU A 153 14.33 -2.53 24.54
CA GLU A 153 14.59 -1.17 24.99
C GLU A 153 13.32 -0.30 25.08
N SER A 154 12.34 -0.52 24.19
CA SER A 154 11.07 0.22 24.20
C SER A 154 10.23 -0.07 25.44
N VAL A 155 10.34 -1.29 25.99
CA VAL A 155 9.73 -1.69 27.27
C VAL A 155 10.39 -0.99 28.46
N ARG A 156 11.71 -0.80 28.46
CA ARG A 156 12.45 -0.13 29.55
C ARG A 156 12.12 1.36 29.70
N HIS A 157 11.76 2.03 28.62
CA HIS A 157 11.48 3.48 28.61
C HIS A 157 9.98 3.81 28.65
N GLY A 158 9.11 2.79 28.76
CA GLY A 158 7.65 2.92 28.75
C GLY A 158 6.94 2.86 30.11
N SER A 159 7.64 2.54 31.21
CA SER A 159 7.02 2.34 32.53
C SER A 159 7.49 3.36 33.57
N GLY A 160 6.67 4.40 33.79
CA GLY A 160 6.70 5.15 35.04
C GLY A 160 5.81 4.46 36.07
N LEU A 161 6.37 3.58 36.90
CA LEU A 161 6.02 3.28 38.31
C LEU A 161 7.02 2.22 38.83
N PRO A 162 7.48 2.30 40.09
CA PRO A 162 8.64 1.57 40.58
C PRO A 162 8.27 0.14 40.97
N CYS A 163 9.18 -0.81 40.79
CA CYS A 163 9.44 -1.81 41.81
C CYS A 163 10.78 -2.55 41.58
N PRO A 164 11.33 -3.12 42.66
CA PRO A 164 12.76 -3.28 42.89
C PRO A 164 13.32 -4.61 42.36
N HIS A 165 14.65 -4.67 42.37
CA HIS A 165 15.49 -5.84 42.22
C HIS A 165 14.83 -7.20 42.51
N THR A 166 14.74 -8.03 41.47
CA THR A 166 14.98 -9.47 41.55
C THR A 166 15.76 -9.87 40.30
N PRO A 167 16.86 -10.64 40.43
CA PRO A 167 17.76 -10.93 39.31
C PRO A 167 17.05 -11.71 38.22
N CYS A 168 17.49 -11.47 36.99
CA CYS A 168 17.14 -12.26 35.81
C CYS A 168 17.31 -13.76 36.11
N ASP A 169 16.21 -14.49 36.15
CA ASP A 169 16.25 -15.93 35.93
C ASP A 169 16.40 -16.16 34.42
N GLU A 170 17.57 -16.70 34.08
CA GLU A 170 17.82 -17.40 32.83
C GLU A 170 16.90 -18.63 32.77
N GLY A 171 15.80 -18.57 32.01
CA GLY A 171 14.94 -19.75 31.82
C GLY A 171 13.50 -19.52 31.34
N ASP A 172 13.22 -18.56 30.45
CA ASP A 172 11.89 -18.44 29.84
C ASP A 172 11.92 -18.76 28.34
N ASP A 173 11.48 -19.97 28.04
CA ASP A 173 11.57 -20.72 26.79
C ASP A 173 10.46 -20.33 25.78
N ARG A 174 10.20 -19.03 25.60
CA ARG A 174 9.09 -18.52 24.75
C ARG A 174 9.57 -18.05 23.37
N TYR A 175 9.92 -19.00 22.52
CA TYR A 175 10.03 -18.81 21.05
C TYR A 175 8.69 -19.19 20.38
N GLY A 176 8.32 -18.55 19.26
CA GLY A 176 7.14 -18.91 18.45
C GLY A 176 5.99 -17.88 18.38
N MET A 177 4.81 -18.32 17.94
CA MET A 177 3.60 -17.50 17.80
C MET A 177 3.12 -16.88 19.11
N VAL A 178 3.39 -17.51 20.26
CA VAL A 178 3.11 -16.92 21.59
C VAL A 178 3.80 -15.57 21.76
N ARG A 179 5.09 -15.50 21.40
CA ARG A 179 5.88 -14.26 21.48
C ARG A 179 5.32 -13.20 20.54
N LEU A 180 4.94 -13.58 19.33
CA LEU A 180 4.34 -12.66 18.37
C LEU A 180 3.00 -12.09 18.88
N VAL A 181 2.13 -12.93 19.45
CA VAL A 181 0.89 -12.47 20.08
C VAL A 181 1.17 -11.47 21.21
N GLU A 182 2.16 -11.74 22.07
CA GLU A 182 2.53 -10.80 23.13
C GLU A 182 3.08 -9.47 22.59
N LEU A 183 3.85 -9.51 21.49
CA LEU A 183 4.37 -8.30 20.85
C LEU A 183 3.25 -7.46 20.21
N TYR A 184 2.32 -8.11 19.51
CA TYR A 184 1.16 -7.44 18.92
C TYR A 184 0.17 -6.93 19.98
N ALA A 185 0.06 -7.60 21.12
CA ALA A 185 -0.75 -7.13 22.25
C ALA A 185 -0.12 -5.90 22.89
N ARG A 186 1.20 -5.92 23.16
CA ARG A 186 1.94 -4.77 23.73
C ARG A 186 1.99 -3.57 22.80
N ALA A 187 2.01 -3.77 21.49
CA ALA A 187 1.98 -2.69 20.51
C ALA A 187 0.61 -1.97 20.51
N GLY A 188 -0.49 -2.72 20.62
CA GLY A 188 -1.84 -2.19 20.57
C GLY A 188 -2.25 -1.68 19.17
N ALA A 189 -3.53 -1.33 19.00
CA ALA A 189 -4.07 -0.88 17.71
C ALA A 189 -3.58 0.51 17.27
N SER A 190 -3.05 1.32 18.19
CA SER A 190 -2.57 2.69 17.95
C SER A 190 -1.04 2.78 17.83
N ALA A 191 -0.34 1.66 17.60
CA ALA A 191 1.10 1.65 17.42
C ALA A 191 1.55 2.48 16.21
N PRO A 192 2.76 3.06 16.22
CA PRO A 192 3.33 3.72 15.05
C PRO A 192 3.41 2.75 13.86
N ALA A 193 3.09 3.22 12.66
CA ALA A 193 3.08 2.40 11.45
C ALA A 193 4.41 1.66 11.21
N SER A 194 5.55 2.27 11.53
CA SER A 194 6.87 1.63 11.40
C SER A 194 7.04 0.41 12.31
N LEU A 195 6.43 0.40 13.49
CA LEU A 195 6.46 -0.73 14.41
C LEU A 195 5.54 -1.85 13.92
N LEU A 196 4.35 -1.51 13.41
CA LEU A 196 3.42 -2.48 12.85
C LEU A 196 3.99 -3.17 11.61
N VAL A 197 4.63 -2.40 10.71
CA VAL A 197 5.33 -2.96 9.54
C VAL A 197 6.46 -3.89 9.96
N ALA A 198 7.27 -3.52 10.97
CA ALA A 198 8.35 -4.39 11.44
C ALA A 198 7.83 -5.69 12.10
N LEU A 199 6.73 -5.60 12.85
CA LEU A 199 6.06 -6.77 13.43
C LEU A 199 5.42 -7.66 12.36
N GLN A 200 4.93 -7.06 11.28
CA GLN A 200 4.38 -7.80 10.14
C GLN A 200 5.49 -8.51 9.35
N ASP A 201 6.63 -7.85 9.12
CA ASP A 201 7.80 -8.47 8.49
C ASP A 201 8.38 -9.62 9.33
N GLU A 202 8.33 -9.51 10.66
CA GLU A 202 8.71 -10.59 11.58
C GLU A 202 7.72 -11.77 11.51
N LEU A 203 6.43 -11.48 11.51
CA LEU A 203 5.39 -12.50 11.33
C LEU A 203 5.59 -13.25 10.01
N HIS A 204 5.78 -12.54 8.89
CA HIS A 204 6.04 -13.17 7.60
C HIS A 204 7.31 -14.02 7.60
N ARG A 205 8.41 -13.52 8.20
CA ARG A 205 9.64 -14.31 8.34
C ARG A 205 9.42 -15.58 9.15
N HIS A 206 8.66 -15.51 10.24
CA HIS A 206 8.35 -16.68 11.06
C HIS A 206 7.47 -17.69 10.32
N LEU A 207 6.43 -17.24 9.61
CA LEU A 207 5.56 -18.08 8.78
C LEU A 207 6.30 -18.79 7.63
N LEU A 208 7.40 -18.20 7.15
CA LEU A 208 8.26 -18.80 6.12
C LEU A 208 9.32 -19.74 6.69
N ALA A 209 9.81 -19.45 7.89
CA ALA A 209 10.88 -20.22 8.53
C ALA A 209 10.35 -21.45 9.28
N ASP A 210 9.16 -21.37 9.88
CA ASP A 210 8.57 -22.43 10.69
C ASP A 210 7.33 -23.04 10.01
N PRO A 211 7.41 -24.30 9.53
CA PRO A 211 6.29 -24.98 8.88
C PRO A 211 5.14 -25.36 9.83
N LEU A 212 5.30 -25.18 11.15
CA LEU A 212 4.30 -25.44 12.19
C LEU A 212 3.66 -24.16 12.76
N ALA A 213 4.09 -22.98 12.31
CA ALA A 213 3.61 -21.69 12.85
C ALA A 213 2.09 -21.51 12.70
N VAL A 214 1.49 -22.06 11.64
CA VAL A 214 0.04 -21.99 11.42
C VAL A 214 -0.73 -22.86 12.42
N GLU A 215 -0.24 -24.06 12.72
CA GLU A 215 -0.83 -24.93 13.75
C GLU A 215 -0.61 -24.37 15.16
N GLU A 216 0.53 -23.74 15.43
CA GLU A 216 0.81 -23.07 16.70
C GLU A 216 -0.21 -21.95 16.93
N LEU A 217 -0.39 -21.04 15.96
CA LEU A 217 -1.36 -19.95 16.05
C LEU A 217 -2.78 -20.45 16.33
N VAL A 218 -3.23 -21.45 15.59
CA VAL A 218 -4.58 -21.99 15.76
C VAL A 218 -4.76 -22.65 17.13
N SER A 219 -3.71 -23.28 17.66
CA SER A 219 -3.72 -23.90 18.99
C SER A 219 -3.77 -22.86 20.12
N LEU A 220 -3.22 -21.67 19.89
CA LEU A 220 -3.23 -20.57 20.87
C LEU A 220 -4.60 -19.91 21.03
N LEU A 221 -5.39 -19.84 19.95
CA LEU A 221 -6.68 -19.14 19.96
C LEU A 221 -7.65 -19.67 21.05
N PRO A 222 -7.92 -20.99 21.17
CA PRO A 222 -8.74 -21.52 22.26
C PRO A 222 -8.14 -21.31 23.64
N ALA A 223 -6.82 -21.49 23.79
CA ALA A 223 -6.10 -21.36 25.06
C ALA A 223 -6.15 -19.93 25.61
N LEU A 224 -6.10 -18.92 24.75
CA LEU A 224 -6.22 -17.52 25.13
C LEU A 224 -7.67 -17.15 25.50
N SER A 225 -8.66 -17.73 24.81
CA SER A 225 -10.09 -17.45 25.04
C SER A 225 -10.70 -18.14 26.27
N SER A 226 -10.08 -19.20 26.78
CA SER A 226 -10.62 -20.05 27.86
C SER A 226 -10.14 -19.67 29.27
N ASN A 227 -9.21 -18.72 29.38
CA ASN A 227 -8.66 -18.29 30.67
C ASN A 227 -9.63 -17.36 31.42
N ALA A 228 -9.90 -17.64 32.70
CA ALA A 228 -10.87 -16.94 33.55
C ALA A 228 -10.58 -15.45 33.83
N ARG A 229 -9.46 -14.93 33.31
CA ARG A 229 -9.18 -13.50 33.16
C ARG A 229 -8.87 -13.30 31.69
N VAL A 230 -9.87 -12.95 30.90
CA VAL A 230 -9.69 -12.67 29.47
C VAL A 230 -8.70 -11.51 29.36
N ASP A 231 -7.55 -11.76 28.75
CA ASP A 231 -6.61 -10.70 28.35
C ASP A 231 -7.06 -10.27 26.95
N ASP A 232 -8.09 -9.40 26.90
CA ASP A 232 -8.77 -8.95 25.68
C ASP A 232 -7.76 -8.47 24.62
N ASP A 233 -6.66 -7.86 25.05
CA ASP A 233 -5.59 -7.37 24.17
C ASP A 233 -4.82 -8.51 23.48
N ARG A 234 -4.59 -9.64 24.16
CA ARG A 234 -3.94 -10.82 23.58
C ARG A 234 -4.86 -11.58 22.63
N VAL A 235 -6.14 -11.70 22.98
CA VAL A 235 -7.14 -12.32 22.09
C VAL A 235 -7.28 -11.47 20.82
N ALA A 236 -7.41 -10.15 20.95
CA ALA A 236 -7.45 -9.25 19.81
C ALA A 236 -6.16 -9.29 18.99
N ALA A 237 -4.99 -9.40 19.62
CA ALA A 237 -3.71 -9.55 18.93
C ALA A 237 -3.62 -10.86 18.13
N ALA A 238 -4.04 -11.98 18.70
CA ALA A 238 -4.03 -13.28 18.03
C ALA A 238 -4.99 -13.29 16.84
N LEU A 239 -6.17 -12.69 16.96
CA LEU A 239 -7.14 -12.53 15.86
C LEU A 239 -6.59 -11.61 14.74
N ARG A 240 -5.88 -10.53 15.09
CA ARG A 240 -5.17 -9.70 14.09
C ARG A 240 -4.09 -10.49 13.36
N ILE A 241 -3.29 -11.28 14.07
CA ILE A 241 -2.26 -12.14 13.48
C ILE A 241 -2.90 -13.18 12.55
N LEU A 242 -4.05 -13.75 12.90
CA LEU A 242 -4.80 -14.66 12.03
C LEU A 242 -5.20 -14.00 10.71
N CYS A 243 -5.77 -12.79 10.75
CA CYS A 243 -6.11 -12.02 9.55
C CYS A 243 -4.88 -11.76 8.66
N LEU A 244 -3.78 -11.27 9.27
CA LEU A 244 -2.52 -11.03 8.54
C LEU A 244 -1.92 -12.32 7.94
N THR A 245 -2.05 -13.45 8.63
CA THR A 245 -1.56 -14.75 8.15
C THR A 245 -2.37 -15.25 6.95
N LEU A 246 -3.70 -15.08 6.98
CA LEU A 246 -4.59 -15.40 5.88
C LEU A 246 -4.28 -14.54 4.64
N ASP A 247 -4.12 -13.22 4.82
CA ASP A 247 -3.76 -12.30 3.75
C ASP A 247 -2.38 -12.63 3.16
N PHE A 248 -1.39 -12.91 4.02
CA PHE A 248 -0.05 -13.29 3.60
C PHE A 248 -0.07 -14.52 2.68
N TYR A 249 -0.69 -15.62 3.12
CA TYR A 249 -0.73 -16.83 2.29
C TYR A 249 -1.63 -16.67 1.06
N GLN A 250 -2.65 -15.81 1.08
CA GLN A 250 -3.43 -15.50 -0.12
C GLN A 250 -2.55 -14.85 -1.19
N VAL A 251 -1.77 -13.83 -0.80
CA VAL A 251 -0.81 -13.16 -1.68
C VAL A 251 0.23 -14.15 -2.22
N GLU A 252 0.77 -15.02 -1.37
CA GLU A 252 1.74 -16.05 -1.79
C GLU A 252 1.10 -17.11 -2.71
N VAL A 253 -0.16 -17.49 -2.50
CA VAL A 253 -0.90 -18.43 -3.37
C VAL A 253 -1.14 -17.83 -4.75
N GLU A 254 -1.52 -16.55 -4.81
CA GLU A 254 -1.71 -15.81 -6.06
C GLU A 254 -0.38 -15.58 -6.79
N GLY A 255 0.68 -15.28 -6.05
CA GLY A 255 2.05 -15.14 -6.54
C GLY A 255 2.72 -16.47 -6.95
N GLY A 256 2.11 -17.61 -6.62
CA GLY A 256 2.62 -18.94 -6.96
C GLY A 256 3.79 -19.41 -6.09
N GLY A 257 3.90 -18.92 -4.85
CA GLY A 257 4.92 -19.30 -3.88
C GLY A 257 4.93 -20.82 -3.57
N PRO A 258 6.11 -21.45 -3.49
CA PRO A 258 6.22 -22.88 -3.20
C PRO A 258 5.69 -23.19 -1.79
N GLY A 259 4.80 -24.18 -1.67
CA GLY A 259 4.22 -24.60 -0.38
C GLY A 259 3.10 -23.71 0.15
N ALA A 260 2.87 -22.50 -0.39
CA ALA A 260 1.85 -21.57 0.10
C ALA A 260 0.42 -22.15 0.07
N ARG A 261 0.05 -22.87 -1.00
CA ARG A 261 -1.25 -23.56 -1.08
C ARG A 261 -1.39 -24.63 -0.01
N GLN A 262 -0.32 -25.36 0.28
CA GLN A 262 -0.31 -26.41 1.29
C GLN A 262 -0.42 -25.81 2.70
N GLN A 263 0.28 -24.70 2.96
CA GLN A 263 0.19 -23.99 4.24
C GLN A 263 -1.17 -23.33 4.45
N MET A 264 -1.74 -22.72 3.41
CA MET A 264 -3.12 -22.21 3.45
C MET A 264 -4.12 -23.33 3.75
N GLN A 265 -3.99 -24.48 3.10
CA GLN A 265 -4.86 -25.64 3.35
C GLN A 265 -4.68 -26.19 4.78
N ARG A 266 -3.45 -26.23 5.30
CA ARG A 266 -3.15 -26.64 6.69
C ARG A 266 -3.79 -25.70 7.70
N LEU A 267 -3.63 -24.39 7.53
CA LEU A 267 -4.24 -23.37 8.38
C LEU A 267 -5.76 -23.54 8.44
N GLN A 268 -6.42 -23.66 7.28
CA GLN A 268 -7.87 -23.86 7.23
C GLN A 268 -8.31 -25.20 7.83
N SER A 269 -7.55 -26.27 7.60
CA SER A 269 -7.84 -27.59 8.20
C SER A 269 -7.70 -27.55 9.72
N ALA A 270 -6.70 -26.84 10.23
CA ALA A 270 -6.49 -26.64 11.66
C ALA A 270 -7.64 -25.82 12.27
N LEU A 271 -8.08 -24.73 11.61
CA LEU A 271 -9.24 -23.93 12.06
C LEU A 271 -10.52 -24.76 12.10
N ALA A 272 -10.81 -25.53 11.05
CA ALA A 272 -11.97 -26.42 10.99
C ALA A 272 -12.00 -27.40 12.16
N LEU A 273 -10.86 -27.99 12.48
CA LEU A 273 -10.73 -28.97 13.56
C LEU A 273 -10.80 -28.31 14.95
N ARG A 274 -9.95 -27.32 15.21
CA ARG A 274 -9.71 -26.79 16.56
C ARG A 274 -10.68 -25.70 16.98
N ILE A 275 -11.17 -24.89 16.05
CA ILE A 275 -12.09 -23.80 16.39
C ILE A 275 -13.52 -24.27 16.26
N PHE A 276 -13.86 -24.94 15.16
CA PHE A 276 -15.27 -25.21 14.85
C PHE A 276 -15.77 -26.61 15.25
N ARG A 277 -14.92 -27.65 15.22
CA ARG A 277 -15.31 -29.01 15.64
C ARG A 277 -15.09 -29.28 17.13
N GLU A 278 -14.03 -28.74 17.71
CA GLU A 278 -13.80 -28.82 19.16
C GLU A 278 -14.73 -27.84 19.92
N LYS A 279 -15.03 -28.14 21.20
CA LYS A 279 -15.92 -27.31 22.04
C LYS A 279 -15.23 -26.00 22.46
N CYS A 280 -15.03 -25.09 21.51
CA CYS A 280 -14.51 -23.74 21.75
C CYS A 280 -15.62 -22.75 22.10
N ALA A 281 -15.24 -21.66 22.79
CA ALA A 281 -16.15 -20.56 23.13
C ALA A 281 -16.87 -20.04 21.88
N ALA A 282 -18.16 -19.72 22.01
CA ALA A 282 -18.98 -19.28 20.89
C ALA A 282 -18.44 -17.97 20.29
N GLU A 283 -17.99 -17.05 21.14
CA GLU A 283 -17.42 -15.76 20.78
C GLU A 283 -16.17 -15.91 19.91
N LEU A 284 -15.29 -16.86 20.24
CA LEU A 284 -14.10 -17.14 19.44
C LEU A 284 -14.46 -17.74 18.07
N ARG A 285 -15.44 -18.66 18.04
CA ARG A 285 -15.94 -19.23 16.78
C ARG A 285 -16.51 -18.15 15.87
N PHE A 286 -17.25 -17.18 16.41
CA PHE A 286 -17.77 -16.04 15.66
C PHE A 286 -16.67 -15.12 15.15
N ALA A 287 -15.72 -14.74 15.99
CA ALA A 287 -14.62 -13.86 15.59
C ALA A 287 -13.78 -14.47 14.46
N VAL A 288 -13.51 -15.78 14.52
CA VAL A 288 -12.78 -16.49 13.46
C VAL A 288 -13.61 -16.60 12.18
N ALA A 289 -14.92 -16.86 12.27
CA ALA A 289 -15.80 -16.89 11.10
C ALA A 289 -15.89 -15.53 10.40
N ASP A 290 -15.99 -14.44 11.17
CA ASP A 290 -16.02 -13.06 10.64
C ASP A 290 -14.72 -12.70 9.91
N ILE A 291 -13.56 -13.07 10.46
CA ILE A 291 -12.26 -12.90 9.78
C ILE A 291 -12.20 -13.69 8.48
N LEU A 292 -12.65 -14.94 8.47
CA LEU A 292 -12.68 -15.77 7.26
C LEU A 292 -13.61 -15.21 6.18
N ALA A 293 -14.69 -14.55 6.57
CA ALA A 293 -15.61 -13.88 5.66
C ALA A 293 -15.03 -12.57 5.08
N GLN A 294 -14.21 -11.85 5.85
CA GLN A 294 -13.57 -10.60 5.43
C GLN A 294 -12.33 -10.83 4.56
N CYS A 295 -11.56 -11.88 4.85
CA CYS A 295 -10.42 -12.27 4.04
C CYS A 295 -10.90 -12.89 2.71
N ARG A 296 -10.34 -12.44 1.57
CA ARG A 296 -10.69 -12.93 0.22
C ARG A 296 -10.07 -14.31 -0.09
N VAL A 297 -10.11 -15.23 0.87
CA VAL A 297 -9.49 -16.54 0.78
C VAL A 297 -10.51 -17.57 0.30
N LYS A 298 -10.13 -18.41 -0.66
CA LYS A 298 -10.96 -19.55 -1.05
C LYS A 298 -10.95 -20.60 0.07
N LEU A 299 -12.13 -20.85 0.66
CA LEU A 299 -12.28 -21.81 1.74
C LEU A 299 -12.22 -23.27 1.25
N ILE A 300 -11.68 -24.17 2.07
CA ILE A 300 -11.78 -25.62 1.85
C ILE A 300 -13.22 -26.09 2.08
N PRO A 301 -13.70 -27.11 1.35
CA PRO A 301 -15.09 -27.55 1.41
C PRO A 301 -15.59 -27.85 2.83
N GLU A 302 -14.73 -28.40 3.69
CA GLU A 302 -15.08 -28.73 5.08
C GLU A 302 -15.34 -27.47 5.91
N LEU A 303 -14.50 -26.44 5.78
CA LEU A 303 -14.63 -25.19 6.52
C LEU A 303 -15.79 -24.36 5.96
N GLN A 304 -15.98 -24.40 4.65
CA GLN A 304 -17.12 -23.77 3.97
C GLN A 304 -18.43 -24.35 4.50
N LEU A 305 -18.59 -25.68 4.50
CA LEU A 305 -19.79 -26.34 5.03
C LEU A 305 -20.04 -26.07 6.52
N ILE A 306 -18.98 -25.85 7.31
CA ILE A 306 -19.08 -25.54 8.74
C ILE A 306 -19.44 -24.07 8.97
N CYS A 307 -18.89 -23.14 8.19
CA CYS A 307 -19.28 -21.73 8.23
C CYS A 307 -20.72 -21.55 7.74
N ASP A 308 -21.12 -22.32 6.73
CA ASP A 308 -22.48 -22.34 6.18
C ASP A 308 -23.47 -23.02 7.15
N GLY A 309 -23.08 -24.11 7.82
CA GLY A 309 -23.92 -24.86 8.77
C GLY A 309 -23.92 -24.34 10.22
N GLY A 310 -22.93 -23.53 10.60
CA GLY A 310 -22.77 -22.92 11.93
C GLY A 310 -23.54 -21.62 12.13
N ALA A 311 -24.20 -21.11 11.08
CA ALA A 311 -25.06 -19.94 11.10
C ALA A 311 -26.38 -20.11 11.90
N GLY A 312 -26.52 -21.21 12.66
CA GLY A 312 -27.75 -21.58 13.37
C GLY A 312 -27.82 -21.27 14.88
N GLU A 313 -26.71 -21.03 15.60
CA GLU A 313 -26.76 -21.01 17.09
C GLU A 313 -25.93 -19.94 17.81
N GLY A 314 -25.78 -18.74 17.25
CA GLY A 314 -25.46 -17.59 18.09
C GLY A 314 -25.81 -16.29 17.43
N VAL A 315 -26.38 -15.39 18.24
CA VAL A 315 -27.00 -14.10 17.92
C VAL A 315 -26.83 -13.73 16.45
N ASN A 316 -27.81 -14.15 15.68
CA ASN A 316 -27.71 -14.21 14.24
C ASN A 316 -27.75 -12.76 13.71
N ARG A 317 -26.77 -12.34 12.91
CA ARG A 317 -26.94 -11.16 12.03
C ARG A 317 -28.17 -11.34 11.13
N PHE A 318 -28.64 -12.58 10.94
CA PHE A 318 -29.90 -12.94 10.29
C PHE A 318 -31.15 -13.03 11.20
N ASP A 319 -31.05 -12.89 12.54
CA ASP A 319 -32.26 -12.83 13.40
C ASP A 319 -33.03 -11.52 13.21
N LEU A 320 -32.44 -10.54 12.51
CA LEU A 320 -33.12 -9.34 12.02
C LEU A 320 -34.11 -9.62 10.87
N PHE A 321 -34.14 -10.84 10.32
CA PHE A 321 -34.80 -11.15 9.05
C PHE A 321 -35.76 -12.35 9.15
N ASN A 322 -36.38 -12.54 10.32
CA ASN A 322 -37.31 -13.65 10.58
C ASN A 322 -38.67 -13.57 9.84
N SER A 323 -38.87 -12.58 8.98
CA SER A 323 -39.90 -12.57 7.93
C SER A 323 -39.57 -11.54 6.85
N ALA A 324 -40.03 -11.75 5.61
CA ALA A 324 -39.94 -10.74 4.54
C ALA A 324 -40.64 -9.42 4.94
N GLU A 325 -41.64 -9.48 5.84
CA GLU A 325 -42.39 -8.33 6.34
C GLU A 325 -41.58 -7.47 7.34
N GLU A 326 -40.61 -8.04 8.09
CA GLU A 326 -39.76 -7.29 9.03
C GLU A 326 -38.40 -6.87 8.45
N PHE A 327 -38.08 -7.32 7.23
CA PHE A 327 -36.79 -7.11 6.58
C PHE A 327 -36.45 -5.62 6.38
N ILE A 328 -37.31 -4.87 5.68
CA ILE A 328 -37.09 -3.46 5.36
C ILE A 328 -37.01 -2.58 6.63
N PRO A 329 -37.93 -2.71 7.62
CA PRO A 329 -37.78 -2.06 8.91
C PRO A 329 -36.49 -2.42 9.65
N GLY A 330 -36.04 -3.68 9.58
CA GLY A 330 -34.80 -4.16 10.17
C GLY A 330 -33.56 -3.48 9.58
N VAL A 331 -33.46 -3.43 8.25
CA VAL A 331 -32.37 -2.75 7.53
C VAL A 331 -32.33 -1.26 7.87
N LEU A 332 -33.49 -0.59 7.89
CA LEU A 332 -33.56 0.84 8.24
C LEU A 332 -33.14 1.11 9.70
N ARG A 333 -33.56 0.25 10.64
CA ARG A 333 -33.11 0.34 12.04
C ARG A 333 -31.60 0.13 12.16
N HIS A 334 -31.05 -0.83 11.42
CA HIS A 334 -29.62 -1.07 11.39
C HIS A 334 -28.86 0.16 10.85
N PHE A 335 -29.26 0.69 9.69
CA PHE A 335 -28.65 1.90 9.13
C PHE A 335 -28.76 3.11 10.08
N ALA A 336 -29.90 3.29 10.74
CA ALA A 336 -30.07 4.34 11.74
C ALA A 336 -29.12 4.15 12.94
N SER A 337 -28.95 2.91 13.40
CA SER A 337 -28.05 2.58 14.53
C SER A 337 -26.57 2.81 14.22
N VAL A 338 -26.15 2.60 12.98
CA VAL A 338 -24.77 2.83 12.49
C VAL A 338 -24.58 4.26 11.98
N GLY A 339 -25.64 5.08 11.92
CA GLY A 339 -25.59 6.46 11.42
C GLY A 339 -25.38 6.58 9.91
N LEU A 340 -25.74 5.53 9.15
CA LEU A 340 -25.58 5.51 7.69
C LEU A 340 -26.63 6.38 7.01
N SER A 341 -26.20 7.49 6.44
CA SER A 341 -27.05 8.46 5.73
C SER A 341 -26.80 8.51 4.21
N SER A 342 -25.77 7.80 3.72
CA SER A 342 -25.36 7.82 2.31
C SER A 342 -25.76 6.53 1.60
N PRO A 343 -26.36 6.60 0.39
CA PRO A 343 -26.66 5.41 -0.40
C PRO A 343 -25.40 4.62 -0.77
N PHE A 344 -24.24 5.27 -0.89
CA PHE A 344 -22.97 4.59 -1.17
C PHE A 344 -22.48 3.77 0.03
N ALA A 345 -22.58 4.32 1.23
CA ALA A 345 -22.20 3.60 2.44
C ALA A 345 -23.17 2.42 2.70
N GLY A 346 -24.48 2.63 2.50
CA GLY A 346 -25.45 1.54 2.58
C GLY A 346 -25.23 0.46 1.51
N ALA A 347 -24.88 0.83 0.27
CA ALA A 347 -24.56 -0.13 -0.78
C ALA A 347 -23.32 -0.96 -0.46
N ARG A 348 -22.29 -0.37 0.17
CA ARG A 348 -21.13 -1.12 0.67
C ARG A 348 -21.56 -2.20 1.66
N GLU A 349 -22.31 -1.84 2.71
CA GLU A 349 -22.77 -2.81 3.73
C GLU A 349 -23.62 -3.93 3.11
N ILE A 350 -24.52 -3.59 2.19
CA ILE A 350 -25.36 -4.59 1.53
C ILE A 350 -24.55 -5.45 0.57
N LEU A 351 -23.58 -4.91 -0.18
CA LEU A 351 -22.73 -5.72 -1.04
C LEU A 351 -21.84 -6.69 -0.24
N GLU A 352 -21.32 -6.24 0.91
CA GLU A 352 -20.58 -7.10 1.84
C GLU A 352 -21.50 -8.22 2.37
N LEU A 353 -22.72 -7.90 2.80
CA LEU A 353 -23.73 -8.87 3.25
C LEU A 353 -24.14 -9.86 2.13
N VAL A 354 -24.39 -9.35 0.92
CA VAL A 354 -24.79 -10.13 -0.24
C VAL A 354 -23.69 -11.12 -0.62
N SER A 355 -22.43 -10.70 -0.54
CA SER A 355 -21.27 -11.54 -0.92
C SER A 355 -21.16 -12.82 -0.09
N VAL A 356 -21.63 -12.81 1.17
CA VAL A 356 -21.59 -13.93 2.11
C VAL A 356 -22.94 -14.65 2.27
N SER A 357 -24.03 -14.10 1.70
CA SER A 357 -25.38 -14.66 1.77
C SER A 357 -25.63 -15.78 0.75
N ASP A 358 -26.67 -16.61 0.97
CA ASP A 358 -27.12 -17.62 0.00
C ASP A 358 -27.47 -16.98 -1.36
N PRO A 359 -26.85 -17.43 -2.47
CA PRO A 359 -27.18 -16.97 -3.82
C PRO A 359 -28.67 -16.96 -4.17
N GLU A 360 -29.48 -17.87 -3.62
CA GLU A 360 -30.92 -17.97 -3.89
C GLU A 360 -31.72 -16.81 -3.26
N MET A 361 -31.22 -16.23 -2.17
CA MET A 361 -31.91 -15.16 -1.42
C MET A 361 -31.61 -13.75 -1.95
N ARG A 362 -30.49 -13.59 -2.69
CA ARG A 362 -30.00 -12.28 -3.18
C ARG A 362 -31.00 -11.57 -4.12
N PRO A 363 -31.68 -12.26 -5.06
CA PRO A 363 -32.64 -11.62 -5.95
C PRO A 363 -33.85 -11.05 -5.21
N GLY A 364 -34.42 -11.81 -4.26
CA GLY A 364 -35.54 -11.36 -3.44
C GLY A 364 -35.18 -10.15 -2.59
N LEU A 365 -34.03 -10.20 -1.94
CA LEU A 365 -33.47 -9.07 -1.18
C LEU A 365 -33.35 -7.79 -2.04
N THR A 366 -32.74 -7.92 -3.21
CA THR A 366 -32.54 -6.78 -4.12
C THR A 366 -33.87 -6.21 -4.58
N TRP A 367 -34.84 -7.08 -4.89
CA TRP A 367 -36.19 -6.69 -5.31
C TRP A 367 -36.94 -5.90 -4.23
N GLU A 368 -36.88 -6.34 -2.98
CA GLU A 368 -37.51 -5.65 -1.84
C GLU A 368 -36.93 -4.25 -1.65
N LEU A 369 -35.60 -4.10 -1.74
CA LEU A 369 -34.95 -2.79 -1.64
C LEU A 369 -35.36 -1.84 -2.77
N MET A 370 -35.55 -2.37 -3.99
CA MET A 370 -35.99 -1.57 -5.16
C MET A 370 -37.43 -1.07 -5.05
N ASN A 371 -38.30 -1.83 -4.39
CA ASN A 371 -39.72 -1.51 -4.25
C ASN A 371 -40.07 -0.84 -2.91
N ALA A 372 -39.08 -0.63 -2.04
CA ALA A 372 -39.28 0.04 -0.76
C ALA A 372 -39.81 1.48 -0.93
N ASP A 373 -40.63 1.90 0.03
CA ASP A 373 -41.12 3.29 0.12
C ASP A 373 -39.97 4.29 0.37
N SER A 374 -38.89 3.83 1.00
CA SER A 374 -37.71 4.64 1.29
C SER A 374 -36.89 4.91 0.04
N THR A 375 -36.75 6.21 -0.28
CA THR A 375 -35.90 6.67 -1.38
C THR A 375 -34.43 6.22 -1.21
N LEU A 376 -33.91 6.24 0.03
CA LEU A 376 -32.54 5.79 0.32
C LEU A 376 -32.33 4.32 -0.06
N LEU A 377 -33.30 3.44 0.25
CA LEU A 377 -33.19 2.02 -0.05
C LEU A 377 -33.26 1.75 -1.56
N ARG A 378 -34.12 2.48 -2.30
CA ARG A 378 -34.17 2.40 -3.75
C ARG A 378 -32.86 2.84 -4.40
N GLU A 379 -32.22 3.89 -3.88
CA GLU A 379 -30.91 4.33 -4.35
C GLU A 379 -29.80 3.34 -4.02
N ILE A 380 -29.82 2.70 -2.84
CA ILE A 380 -28.90 1.61 -2.47
C ILE A 380 -29.07 0.44 -3.44
N ALA A 381 -30.31 0.01 -3.70
CA ALA A 381 -30.61 -1.10 -4.60
C ALA A 381 -30.07 -0.84 -6.02
N ALA A 382 -30.18 0.39 -6.52
CA ALA A 382 -29.62 0.76 -7.82
C ALA A 382 -28.08 0.70 -7.84
N LEU A 383 -27.40 0.95 -6.72
CA LEU A 383 -25.94 0.83 -6.62
C LEU A 383 -25.45 -0.63 -6.52
N LEU A 384 -26.32 -1.59 -6.21
CA LEU A 384 -25.98 -3.02 -6.29
C LEU A 384 -25.66 -3.48 -7.72
N LEU A 385 -26.02 -2.67 -8.72
CA LEU A 385 -25.64 -2.85 -10.12
C LEU A 385 -24.12 -2.96 -10.31
N PHE A 386 -23.32 -2.34 -9.43
CA PHE A 386 -21.86 -2.34 -9.46
C PHE A 386 -21.24 -3.52 -8.70
N ASN A 387 -21.99 -4.61 -8.55
CA ASN A 387 -21.45 -5.86 -8.03
C ASN A 387 -20.33 -6.38 -8.94
N ALA A 388 -19.27 -6.91 -8.33
CA ALA A 388 -18.13 -7.49 -9.05
C ALA A 388 -18.52 -8.76 -9.83
N ASP A 389 -19.59 -9.47 -9.40
CA ASP A 389 -20.15 -10.60 -10.12
C ASP A 389 -21.01 -10.13 -11.31
N PRO A 390 -20.61 -10.43 -12.57
CA PRO A 390 -21.33 -10.00 -13.76
C PRO A 390 -22.76 -10.55 -13.85
N GLU A 391 -23.05 -11.70 -13.27
CA GLU A 391 -24.40 -12.28 -13.27
C GLU A 391 -25.33 -11.50 -12.32
N GLN A 392 -24.86 -11.22 -11.10
CA GLN A 392 -25.61 -10.42 -10.14
C GLN A 392 -25.81 -8.97 -10.62
N SER A 393 -24.79 -8.38 -11.25
CA SER A 393 -24.90 -7.07 -11.89
C SER A 393 -26.00 -7.08 -12.97
N ARG A 394 -26.01 -8.11 -13.83
CA ARG A 394 -27.02 -8.25 -14.90
C ARG A 394 -28.42 -8.49 -14.34
N GLU A 395 -28.55 -9.28 -13.29
CA GLU A 395 -29.84 -9.54 -12.65
C GLU A 395 -30.41 -8.29 -11.99
N THR A 396 -29.56 -7.53 -11.29
CA THR A 396 -29.92 -6.21 -10.76
C THR A 396 -30.37 -5.26 -11.88
N ALA A 397 -29.67 -5.27 -13.03
CA ALA A 397 -30.08 -4.49 -14.19
C ALA A 397 -31.47 -4.90 -14.71
N ARG A 398 -31.79 -6.20 -14.76
CA ARG A 398 -33.12 -6.69 -15.18
C ARG A 398 -34.21 -6.24 -14.21
N MET A 399 -33.96 -6.31 -12.91
CA MET A 399 -34.90 -5.83 -11.89
C MET A 399 -35.15 -4.32 -12.06
N LEU A 400 -34.09 -3.53 -12.31
CA LEU A 400 -34.21 -2.09 -12.60
C LEU A 400 -35.03 -1.78 -13.87
N VAL A 401 -35.13 -2.69 -14.84
CA VAL A 401 -36.02 -2.53 -16.00
C VAL A 401 -37.47 -2.80 -15.63
N SER A 402 -37.71 -3.72 -14.69
CA SER A 402 -39.04 -4.19 -14.28
C SER A 402 -39.75 -3.25 -13.30
N VAL A 403 -39.02 -2.37 -12.59
CA VAL A 403 -39.65 -1.35 -11.73
C VAL A 403 -40.33 -0.25 -12.56
N ASP A 404 -41.33 0.42 -11.98
CA ASP A 404 -41.96 1.58 -12.60
C ASP A 404 -40.89 2.66 -12.85
N GLY A 405 -40.79 3.15 -14.10
CA GLY A 405 -39.87 4.22 -14.47
C GLY A 405 -40.01 5.48 -13.61
N ALA A 406 -41.21 5.77 -13.09
CA ALA A 406 -41.47 6.90 -12.19
C ALA A 406 -40.90 6.72 -10.78
N SER A 407 -40.55 5.49 -10.37
CA SER A 407 -39.96 5.18 -9.07
C SER A 407 -38.46 5.53 -8.98
N LEU A 408 -37.79 5.69 -10.12
CA LEU A 408 -36.39 6.08 -10.18
C LEU A 408 -36.22 7.54 -9.75
N THR A 409 -35.23 7.77 -8.87
CA THR A 409 -34.91 9.12 -8.42
C THR A 409 -34.13 9.88 -9.50
N PRO A 410 -34.18 11.23 -9.50
CA PRO A 410 -33.34 12.05 -10.35
C PRO A 410 -31.84 11.73 -10.25
N ASN A 411 -31.36 11.40 -9.04
CA ASN A 411 -29.96 11.02 -8.80
C ASN A 411 -29.64 9.65 -9.39
N THR A 412 -30.50 8.66 -9.20
CA THR A 412 -30.31 7.34 -9.82
C THR A 412 -30.27 7.45 -11.34
N LEU A 413 -31.17 8.22 -11.95
CA LEU A 413 -31.14 8.46 -13.40
C LEU A 413 -29.81 9.09 -13.85
N ARG A 414 -29.32 10.11 -13.13
CA ARG A 414 -28.01 10.73 -13.42
C ARG A 414 -26.88 9.70 -13.34
N ARG A 415 -26.82 8.91 -12.26
CA ARG A 415 -25.78 7.88 -12.04
C ARG A 415 -25.78 6.83 -13.15
N LEU A 416 -26.95 6.35 -13.56
CA LEU A 416 -27.07 5.40 -14.67
C LEU A 416 -26.58 6.02 -16.00
N ILE A 417 -26.91 7.29 -16.27
CA ILE A 417 -26.45 7.98 -17.49
C ILE A 417 -24.92 8.11 -17.50
N VAL A 418 -24.31 8.47 -16.36
CA VAL A 418 -22.85 8.57 -16.22
C VAL A 418 -22.19 7.19 -16.42
N ALA A 419 -22.71 6.17 -15.74
CA ALA A 419 -22.07 4.86 -15.67
C ALA A 419 -22.42 3.89 -16.79
N ARG A 420 -23.41 4.18 -17.65
CA ARG A 420 -23.90 3.23 -18.69
C ARG A 420 -22.80 2.62 -19.56
N ASN A 421 -21.72 3.36 -19.83
CA ASN A 421 -20.62 2.90 -20.68
C ASN A 421 -19.51 2.19 -19.90
N TRP A 422 -19.68 1.96 -18.60
CA TRP A 422 -18.75 1.20 -17.77
C TRP A 422 -19.12 -0.28 -17.74
N PHE A 423 -20.35 -0.60 -18.16
CA PHE A 423 -20.87 -1.96 -18.22
C PHE A 423 -20.60 -2.60 -19.59
N PRO A 424 -20.30 -3.92 -19.62
CA PRO A 424 -20.27 -4.69 -20.87
C PRO A 424 -21.62 -4.67 -21.60
N GLU A 425 -21.59 -4.88 -22.91
CA GLU A 425 -22.77 -4.75 -23.79
C GLU A 425 -24.04 -5.50 -23.33
N PRO A 426 -23.96 -6.76 -22.81
CA PRO A 426 -25.13 -7.47 -22.31
C PRO A 426 -25.84 -6.77 -21.15
N THR A 427 -25.10 -6.07 -20.28
CA THR A 427 -25.66 -5.34 -19.14
C THR A 427 -26.01 -3.91 -19.52
N ARG A 428 -25.18 -3.27 -20.36
CA ARG A 428 -25.38 -1.90 -20.86
C ARG A 428 -26.71 -1.73 -21.59
N SER A 429 -27.08 -2.67 -22.46
CA SER A 429 -28.36 -2.62 -23.19
C SER A 429 -29.58 -2.62 -22.25
N ILE A 430 -29.49 -3.35 -21.14
CA ILE A 430 -30.52 -3.40 -20.09
C ILE A 430 -30.56 -2.08 -19.31
N VAL A 431 -29.41 -1.54 -18.92
CA VAL A 431 -29.31 -0.23 -18.28
C VAL A 431 -29.87 0.88 -19.17
N ASP A 432 -29.61 0.85 -20.47
CA ASP A 432 -30.15 1.81 -21.44
C ASP A 432 -31.68 1.73 -21.52
N GLN A 433 -32.25 0.53 -21.39
CA GLN A 433 -33.70 0.36 -21.31
C GLN A 433 -34.27 0.99 -20.04
N THR A 434 -33.63 0.81 -18.87
CA THR A 434 -34.03 1.48 -17.62
C THR A 434 -34.00 3.01 -17.77
N ILE A 435 -32.93 3.57 -18.36
CA ILE A 435 -32.81 5.01 -18.61
C ILE A 435 -33.95 5.50 -19.51
N ASN A 436 -34.28 4.74 -20.55
CA ASN A 436 -35.38 5.08 -21.46
C ASN A 436 -36.76 5.02 -20.76
N ASN A 437 -37.00 4.04 -19.89
CA ASN A 437 -38.23 3.92 -19.12
C ASN A 437 -38.41 5.14 -18.19
N ALA A 438 -37.36 5.52 -17.44
CA ALA A 438 -37.40 6.71 -16.57
C ALA A 438 -37.65 8.01 -17.35
N ARG A 439 -37.01 8.17 -18.52
CA ARG A 439 -37.24 9.33 -19.41
C ARG A 439 -38.67 9.39 -19.93
N LYS A 440 -39.25 8.25 -20.34
CA LYS A 440 -40.66 8.16 -20.76
C LYS A 440 -41.63 8.53 -19.63
N ALA A 441 -41.29 8.14 -18.40
CA ALA A 441 -41.99 8.54 -17.19
C ALA A 441 -41.75 10.02 -16.78
N ARG A 442 -40.98 10.78 -17.56
CA ARG A 442 -40.64 12.19 -17.33
C ARG A 442 -39.86 12.46 -16.03
N VAL A 443 -39.10 11.48 -15.54
CA VAL A 443 -38.15 11.69 -14.45
C VAL A 443 -37.09 12.70 -14.90
N GLN A 444 -36.94 13.78 -14.14
CA GLN A 444 -35.91 14.77 -14.41
C GLN A 444 -34.55 14.21 -13.99
N CYS A 445 -33.53 14.36 -14.83
CA CYS A 445 -32.16 14.01 -14.46
C CYS A 445 -31.64 15.06 -13.47
N ALA A 446 -31.09 14.63 -12.34
CA ALA A 446 -30.43 15.54 -11.41
C ALA A 446 -29.29 16.28 -12.11
N HIS A 447 -29.02 17.52 -11.67
CA HIS A 447 -27.86 18.28 -12.11
C HIS A 447 -26.56 17.64 -11.59
N LEU A 448 -25.47 17.82 -12.33
CA LEU A 448 -24.14 17.39 -11.93
C LEU A 448 -23.26 18.62 -11.76
N ASP A 449 -23.06 19.02 -10.51
CA ASP A 449 -22.21 20.17 -10.20
C ASP A 449 -20.73 19.83 -10.44
N ARG A 450 -19.98 20.80 -10.95
CA ARG A 450 -18.53 20.71 -11.06
C ARG A 450 -17.90 21.48 -9.89
N PRO A 451 -16.90 20.91 -9.22
CA PRO A 451 -16.22 21.61 -8.15
C PRO A 451 -15.43 22.81 -8.72
N ASP A 452 -15.35 23.88 -7.93
CA ASP A 452 -14.58 25.07 -8.30
C ASP A 452 -13.07 24.78 -8.37
N GLU A 453 -12.59 23.87 -7.52
CA GLU A 453 -11.19 23.48 -7.43
C GLU A 453 -11.06 21.98 -7.13
N GLU A 454 -10.09 21.33 -7.76
CA GLU A 454 -9.65 19.97 -7.44
C GLU A 454 -8.13 19.91 -7.44
N THR A 455 -7.55 19.11 -6.55
CA THR A 455 -6.11 18.81 -6.56
C THR A 455 -5.92 17.34 -6.84
N VAL A 456 -5.14 17.02 -7.87
CA VAL A 456 -4.88 15.64 -8.30
C VAL A 456 -3.41 15.31 -8.08
N TYR A 457 -3.15 14.21 -7.37
CA TYR A 457 -1.84 13.58 -7.27
C TYR A 457 -1.88 12.24 -7.99
N ALA A 458 -0.91 11.98 -8.86
CA ALA A 458 -0.79 10.73 -9.61
C ALA A 458 0.56 10.08 -9.36
N SER A 459 0.57 8.79 -9.04
CA SER A 459 1.81 8.00 -8.91
C SER A 459 2.43 7.72 -10.28
N CYS A 460 3.72 7.36 -10.28
CA CYS A 460 4.27 6.67 -11.43
C CYS A 460 3.57 5.32 -11.64
N LEU A 461 3.58 4.83 -12.88
CA LEU A 461 3.17 3.46 -13.18
C LEU A 461 4.27 2.51 -12.70
N ASP A 462 3.91 1.54 -11.86
CA ASP A 462 4.87 0.55 -11.39
C ASP A 462 5.10 -0.57 -12.42
N GLY A 463 6.03 -1.48 -12.14
CA GLY A 463 6.39 -2.57 -13.06
C GLY A 463 5.31 -3.65 -13.18
N SER A 464 4.35 -3.69 -12.26
CA SER A 464 3.17 -4.54 -12.36
C SER A 464 2.04 -3.89 -13.17
N GLY A 465 2.15 -2.59 -13.46
CA GLY A 465 1.13 -1.80 -14.16
C GLY A 465 0.11 -1.14 -13.24
N THR A 466 0.40 -1.01 -11.94
CA THR A 466 -0.44 -0.26 -11.00
C THR A 466 -0.12 1.23 -11.05
N GLN A 467 -1.16 2.06 -11.02
CA GLN A 467 -1.07 3.51 -10.82
C GLN A 467 -2.12 3.98 -9.83
N TYR A 468 -1.73 4.84 -8.90
CA TYR A 468 -2.60 5.45 -7.91
C TYR A 468 -2.92 6.90 -8.26
N PHE A 469 -4.14 7.31 -7.95
CA PHE A 469 -4.54 8.71 -7.93
C PHE A 469 -5.09 9.07 -6.56
N HIS A 470 -4.65 10.20 -6.01
CA HIS A 470 -5.22 10.81 -4.82
C HIS A 470 -5.79 12.16 -5.20
N ILE A 471 -7.08 12.36 -4.94
CA ILE A 471 -7.83 13.53 -5.40
C ILE A 471 -8.43 14.22 -4.18
N LEU A 472 -8.16 15.50 -4.05
CA LEU A 472 -8.73 16.35 -3.02
C LEU A 472 -9.73 17.29 -3.67
N VAL A 473 -10.98 17.24 -3.21
CA VAL A 473 -12.09 18.04 -3.76
C VAL A 473 -12.94 18.61 -2.62
N PRO A 474 -13.47 19.84 -2.74
CA PRO A 474 -14.45 20.38 -1.80
C PRO A 474 -15.72 19.51 -1.73
N ASP A 475 -16.25 19.33 -0.52
CA ASP A 475 -17.53 18.64 -0.28
C ASP A 475 -18.32 19.38 0.82
N GLY A 476 -19.07 20.40 0.41
CA GLY A 476 -19.75 21.32 1.32
C GLY A 476 -18.76 22.16 2.13
N ALA A 477 -18.91 22.14 3.47
CA ALA A 477 -17.98 22.82 4.38
C ALA A 477 -16.67 22.05 4.64
N ALA A 478 -16.59 20.79 4.19
CA ALA A 478 -15.44 19.90 4.38
C ALA A 478 -14.75 19.61 3.03
N HIS A 479 -13.76 18.73 3.03
CA HIS A 479 -13.18 18.17 1.80
C HIS A 479 -13.40 16.66 1.74
N ALA A 480 -13.37 16.11 0.54
CA ALA A 480 -13.30 14.68 0.30
C ALA A 480 -11.91 14.32 -0.27
N GLY A 481 -11.27 13.32 0.34
CA GLY A 481 -10.08 12.66 -0.18
C GLY A 481 -10.49 11.38 -0.89
N CYS A 482 -10.28 11.31 -2.20
CA CYS A 482 -10.57 10.14 -3.01
C CYS A 482 -9.27 9.43 -3.38
N THR A 483 -9.22 8.11 -3.27
CA THR A 483 -8.10 7.30 -3.74
C THR A 483 -8.59 6.33 -4.81
N LEU A 484 -7.97 6.36 -5.98
CA LEU A 484 -8.23 5.44 -7.09
C LEU A 484 -6.99 4.58 -7.35
N MET A 485 -7.22 3.29 -7.58
CA MET A 485 -6.20 2.37 -8.05
C MET A 485 -6.58 1.91 -9.47
N LEU A 486 -5.70 2.19 -10.41
CA LEU A 486 -5.79 1.69 -11.79
C LEU A 486 -4.77 0.57 -11.94
N GLN A 487 -5.21 -0.56 -12.47
CA GLN A 487 -4.37 -1.72 -12.67
C GLN A 487 -4.43 -2.14 -14.13
N GLN A 488 -3.28 -2.10 -14.80
CA GLN A 488 -3.15 -2.65 -16.14
C GLN A 488 -3.53 -4.13 -16.10
N GLY A 489 -4.41 -4.52 -17.00
CA GLY A 489 -5.02 -5.82 -17.07
C GLY A 489 -6.30 -5.98 -16.23
N TYR A 490 -6.73 -4.95 -15.53
CA TYR A 490 -7.91 -4.99 -14.67
C TYR A 490 -8.86 -3.82 -14.94
N GLY A 491 -8.33 -2.64 -15.25
CA GLY A 491 -9.08 -1.40 -15.31
C GLY A 491 -9.03 -0.66 -13.96
N VAL A 492 -10.15 -0.09 -13.53
CA VAL A 492 -10.27 0.52 -12.19
C VAL A 492 -10.42 -0.60 -11.18
N SER A 493 -9.36 -0.88 -10.41
CA SER A 493 -9.32 -2.02 -9.47
C SER A 493 -9.86 -1.69 -8.10
N ASP A 494 -9.66 -0.47 -7.63
CA ASP A 494 -10.18 -0.01 -6.36
C ASP A 494 -10.48 1.49 -6.36
N CYS A 495 -11.44 1.88 -5.53
CA CYS A 495 -11.85 3.26 -5.31
C CYS A 495 -12.34 3.42 -3.88
N SER A 496 -11.75 4.35 -3.14
CA SER A 496 -12.15 4.67 -1.78
C SER A 496 -12.29 6.18 -1.58
N LEU A 497 -13.08 6.55 -0.58
CA LEU A 497 -13.36 7.93 -0.23
C LEU A 497 -13.28 8.11 1.29
N VAL A 498 -12.63 9.19 1.71
CA VAL A 498 -12.53 9.62 3.10
C VAL A 498 -13.00 11.05 3.22
N ARG A 499 -13.81 11.34 4.24
CA ARG A 499 -14.21 12.71 4.58
C ARG A 499 -13.10 13.36 5.40
N LEU A 500 -12.71 14.57 5.01
CA LEU A 500 -11.63 15.34 5.62
C LEU A 500 -12.24 16.60 6.24
N GLU A 501 -12.49 16.56 7.55
CA GLU A 501 -13.21 17.60 8.26
C GLU A 501 -12.31 18.77 8.64
N THR A 502 -11.05 18.48 8.96
CA THR A 502 -10.08 19.47 9.40
C THR A 502 -9.02 19.74 8.35
N ARG A 503 -8.37 20.91 8.44
CA ARG A 503 -7.18 21.21 7.65
C ARG A 503 -6.07 20.18 7.87
N ARG A 504 -5.94 19.67 9.10
CA ARG A 504 -4.94 18.65 9.43
C ARG A 504 -5.20 17.35 8.67
N ASP A 505 -6.45 16.90 8.57
CA ASP A 505 -6.80 15.69 7.81
C ASP A 505 -6.43 15.84 6.32
N ARG A 506 -6.60 17.05 5.77
CA ARG A 506 -6.17 17.37 4.40
C ARG A 506 -4.66 17.29 4.25
N ASP A 507 -3.92 17.92 5.16
CA ASP A 507 -2.45 17.94 5.11
C ASP A 507 -1.88 16.52 5.29
N ASP A 508 -2.47 15.71 6.19
CA ASP A 508 -2.10 14.32 6.41
C ASP A 508 -2.42 13.43 5.19
N PHE A 509 -3.57 13.64 4.54
CA PHE A 509 -3.91 12.95 3.29
C PHE A 509 -2.92 13.28 2.15
N ILE A 510 -2.56 14.55 1.99
CA ILE A 510 -1.57 14.99 0.98
C ILE A 510 -0.18 14.42 1.31
N ALA A 511 0.22 14.44 2.57
CA ALA A 511 1.50 13.87 3.02
C ALA A 511 1.56 12.36 2.75
N ALA A 512 0.48 11.63 3.05
CA ALA A 512 0.35 10.21 2.75
C ALA A 512 0.48 9.95 1.24
N ALA A 513 -0.27 10.69 0.41
CA ALA A 513 -0.18 10.59 -1.04
C ALA A 513 1.25 10.80 -1.55
N ARG A 514 1.95 11.85 -1.10
CA ARG A 514 3.34 12.15 -1.50
C ARG A 514 4.36 11.13 -1.01
N SER A 515 4.10 10.49 0.14
CA SER A 515 4.95 9.44 0.69
C SER A 515 4.81 8.11 -0.06
N GLN A 516 3.68 7.88 -0.72
CA GLN A 516 3.44 6.69 -1.54
C GLN A 516 4.05 6.86 -2.94
N ARG A 517 4.97 5.92 -3.29
CA ARG A 517 5.41 5.60 -4.66
C ARG A 517 5.51 6.78 -5.65
N CYS A 518 6.10 7.90 -5.21
CA CYS A 518 6.38 9.08 -6.04
C CYS A 518 5.15 9.72 -6.69
N CYS A 519 4.06 9.87 -5.94
CA CYS A 519 2.94 10.70 -6.37
C CYS A 519 3.37 12.15 -6.60
N LEU A 520 3.10 12.65 -7.80
CA LEU A 520 3.33 14.04 -8.19
C LEU A 520 1.99 14.71 -8.44
N GLU A 521 1.95 16.02 -8.18
CA GLU A 521 0.78 16.81 -8.54
C GLU A 521 0.63 16.85 -10.07
N SER A 522 -0.58 16.56 -10.53
CA SER A 522 -0.95 16.37 -11.93
C SER A 522 -2.24 17.14 -12.24
N THR A 523 -2.81 16.92 -13.42
CA THR A 523 -3.97 17.63 -13.95
C THR A 523 -5.23 16.76 -13.94
N GLY A 524 -6.39 17.39 -13.83
CA GLY A 524 -7.69 16.74 -14.01
C GLY A 524 -7.84 16.07 -15.38
N ASP A 525 -7.29 16.69 -16.44
CA ASP A 525 -7.31 16.12 -17.80
C ASP A 525 -6.56 14.79 -17.89
N TYR A 526 -5.42 14.68 -17.17
CA TYR A 526 -4.67 13.43 -17.11
C TYR A 526 -5.41 12.35 -16.31
N LEU A 527 -6.06 12.72 -15.20
CA LEU A 527 -6.95 11.82 -14.47
C LEU A 527 -8.07 11.29 -15.38
N ASP A 528 -8.77 12.20 -16.08
CA ASP A 528 -9.87 11.85 -16.98
C ASP A 528 -9.41 10.90 -18.09
N LEU A 529 -8.28 11.19 -18.72
CA LEU A 529 -7.66 10.33 -19.73
C LEU A 529 -7.42 8.93 -19.19
N ARG A 530 -6.82 8.82 -18.00
CA ARG A 530 -6.44 7.53 -17.40
C ARG A 530 -7.63 6.73 -16.91
N VAL A 531 -8.63 7.37 -16.31
CA VAL A 531 -9.88 6.72 -15.93
C VAL A 531 -10.61 6.20 -17.16
N CYS A 532 -10.69 6.98 -18.25
CA CYS A 532 -11.33 6.51 -19.50
C CYS A 532 -10.61 5.30 -20.11
N GLN A 533 -9.27 5.27 -20.06
CA GLN A 533 -8.47 4.12 -20.52
C GLN A 533 -8.67 2.89 -19.64
N ALA A 534 -8.68 3.06 -18.31
CA ALA A 534 -8.94 1.98 -17.37
C ALA A 534 -10.37 1.43 -17.48
N LEU A 535 -11.36 2.30 -17.74
CA LEU A 535 -12.74 1.88 -17.99
C LEU A 535 -12.85 1.04 -19.27
N ALA A 536 -12.18 1.44 -20.37
CA ALA A 536 -12.16 0.63 -21.59
C ALA A 536 -11.57 -0.76 -21.35
N GLU A 537 -10.44 -0.83 -20.67
CA GLU A 537 -9.78 -2.10 -20.35
C GLU A 537 -10.64 -2.99 -19.45
N GLY A 538 -11.29 -2.41 -18.44
CA GLY A 538 -12.21 -3.13 -17.56
C GLY A 538 -13.40 -3.70 -18.35
N THR A 539 -14.07 -2.86 -19.15
CA THR A 539 -15.24 -3.27 -19.94
C THR A 539 -14.89 -4.35 -20.97
N GLU A 540 -13.74 -4.25 -21.66
CA GLU A 540 -13.27 -5.27 -22.59
C GLU A 540 -13.10 -6.64 -21.92
N ARG A 541 -12.71 -6.64 -20.64
CA ARG A 541 -12.52 -7.86 -19.82
C ARG A 541 -13.78 -8.29 -19.06
N GLY A 542 -14.93 -7.66 -19.32
CA GLY A 542 -16.17 -7.97 -18.64
C GLY A 542 -16.22 -7.52 -17.17
N ARG A 543 -15.34 -6.60 -16.76
CA ARG A 543 -15.24 -6.09 -15.39
C ARG A 543 -15.93 -4.74 -15.27
N VAL A 544 -16.67 -4.58 -14.18
CA VAL A 544 -17.38 -3.35 -13.82
C VAL A 544 -16.62 -2.70 -12.65
N PRO A 545 -16.40 -1.38 -12.66
CA PRO A 545 -15.79 -0.69 -11.52
C PRO A 545 -16.72 -0.69 -10.30
N GLY A 546 -16.17 -0.56 -9.10
CA GLY A 546 -16.97 -0.47 -7.87
C GLY A 546 -17.85 0.80 -7.80
N HIS A 547 -18.94 0.74 -7.03
CA HIS A 547 -19.90 1.83 -6.87
C HIS A 547 -19.28 3.15 -6.38
N TRP A 548 -18.15 3.10 -5.66
CA TRP A 548 -17.43 4.31 -5.23
C TRP A 548 -16.93 5.16 -6.39
N LEU A 549 -16.60 4.57 -7.56
CA LEU A 549 -16.19 5.34 -8.72
C LEU A 549 -17.32 6.27 -9.21
N VAL A 550 -18.58 5.83 -9.08
CA VAL A 550 -19.73 6.69 -9.37
C VAL A 550 -19.68 7.90 -8.44
N ARG A 551 -19.52 7.71 -7.13
CA ARG A 551 -19.45 8.82 -6.15
C ARG A 551 -18.34 9.79 -6.47
N VAL A 552 -17.16 9.29 -6.84
CA VAL A 552 -16.03 10.14 -7.24
C VAL A 552 -16.39 10.93 -8.50
N ALA A 553 -17.01 10.30 -9.50
CA ALA A 553 -17.49 11.01 -10.70
C ALA A 553 -18.54 12.09 -10.35
N GLU A 554 -19.39 11.85 -9.35
CA GLU A 554 -20.35 12.85 -8.86
C GLU A 554 -19.64 14.06 -8.25
N LEU A 555 -18.65 13.82 -7.39
CA LEU A 555 -17.91 14.87 -6.70
C LEU A 555 -17.07 15.73 -7.63
N LEU A 556 -16.50 15.12 -8.67
CA LEU A 556 -15.68 15.82 -9.67
C LEU A 556 -16.50 16.41 -10.81
N GLY A 557 -17.82 16.21 -10.81
CA GLY A 557 -18.71 16.69 -11.87
C GLY A 557 -18.39 16.10 -13.25
N ARG A 558 -17.99 14.82 -13.30
CA ARG A 558 -17.52 14.12 -14.51
C ARG A 558 -18.62 13.24 -15.09
N ASP A 559 -19.19 13.67 -16.21
CA ASP A 559 -20.18 12.92 -17.00
C ASP A 559 -19.61 12.32 -18.30
N HIS A 560 -18.37 12.68 -18.63
CA HIS A 560 -17.68 12.23 -19.84
C HIS A 560 -16.77 11.01 -19.64
N TRP A 561 -16.65 10.48 -18.43
CA TRP A 561 -15.89 9.24 -18.16
C TRP A 561 -16.52 8.07 -18.90
N LYS A 562 -15.96 7.72 -20.06
CA LYS A 562 -16.43 6.66 -20.95
C LYS A 562 -15.20 5.89 -21.41
N GLY A 563 -15.35 4.58 -21.61
CA GLY A 563 -14.26 3.74 -22.07
C GLY A 563 -13.64 4.28 -23.36
N ARG A 564 -12.38 4.71 -23.30
CA ARG A 564 -11.54 5.07 -24.45
C ARG A 564 -10.24 4.28 -24.36
N PRO A 565 -10.03 3.23 -25.16
CA PRO A 565 -8.83 2.40 -25.06
C PRO A 565 -7.57 3.22 -25.30
N LEU A 566 -6.45 2.79 -24.71
CA LEU A 566 -5.14 3.34 -25.01
C LEU A 566 -4.73 2.87 -26.41
N ASP A 567 -4.43 3.83 -27.29
CA ASP A 567 -3.71 3.58 -28.54
C ASP A 567 -2.32 4.19 -28.40
N ALA A 568 -1.34 3.36 -28.02
CA ALA A 568 0.02 3.81 -27.78
C ALA A 568 0.66 4.45 -29.02
N GLY A 569 0.35 3.96 -30.23
CA GLY A 569 0.90 4.51 -31.48
C GLY A 569 0.33 5.88 -31.81
N GLN A 570 -0.98 6.06 -31.62
CA GLN A 570 -1.64 7.36 -31.79
C GLN A 570 -1.14 8.38 -30.75
N GLU A 571 -1.02 7.98 -29.46
CA GLU A 571 -0.50 8.86 -28.41
C GLU A 571 0.97 9.24 -28.66
N LEU A 572 1.80 8.28 -29.10
CA LEU A 572 3.18 8.57 -29.49
C LEU A 572 3.25 9.60 -30.63
N SER A 573 2.37 9.49 -31.62
CA SER A 573 2.29 10.43 -32.74
C SER A 573 1.89 11.85 -32.28
N ARG A 574 0.89 11.96 -31.41
CA ARG A 574 0.47 13.24 -30.80
C ARG A 574 1.58 13.87 -29.96
N LEU A 575 2.31 13.06 -29.19
CA LEU A 575 3.46 13.51 -28.42
C LEU A 575 4.53 14.08 -29.34
N ARG A 576 4.83 13.39 -30.45
CA ARG A 576 5.81 13.86 -31.46
C ARG A 576 5.39 15.19 -32.09
N GLU A 577 4.15 15.31 -32.53
CA GLU A 577 3.60 16.55 -33.10
C GLU A 577 3.74 17.71 -32.11
N GLY A 578 3.37 17.48 -30.85
CA GLY A 578 3.53 18.48 -29.79
C GLY A 578 5.00 18.87 -29.53
N ILE A 579 5.96 17.95 -29.67
CA ILE A 579 7.39 18.32 -29.60
C ILE A 579 7.79 19.12 -30.85
N ALA A 580 7.37 18.71 -32.04
CA ALA A 580 7.73 19.38 -33.29
C ALA A 580 7.24 20.84 -33.33
N GLU A 581 6.04 21.09 -32.82
CA GLU A 581 5.44 22.43 -32.75
C GLU A 581 6.12 23.34 -31.72
N ASN A 582 6.41 22.82 -30.53
CA ASN A 582 6.88 23.63 -29.41
C ASN A 582 8.41 23.71 -29.30
N SER A 583 9.10 22.61 -29.58
CA SER A 583 10.54 22.43 -29.33
C SER A 583 11.16 21.44 -30.33
N PRO A 584 11.21 21.74 -31.64
CA PRO A 584 11.66 20.79 -32.68
C PRO A 584 13.11 20.30 -32.49
N ALA A 585 13.97 21.09 -31.82
CA ALA A 585 15.33 20.69 -31.47
C ALA A 585 15.37 19.42 -30.59
N LEU A 586 14.30 19.11 -29.84
CA LEU A 586 14.20 17.91 -29.02
C LEU A 586 13.90 16.65 -29.84
N LEU A 587 13.67 16.76 -31.16
CA LEU A 587 13.51 15.62 -32.08
C LEU A 587 14.78 15.28 -32.85
N LEU A 588 15.90 15.97 -32.59
CA LEU A 588 17.18 15.68 -33.22
C LEU A 588 17.70 14.29 -32.81
N VAL A 589 18.46 13.67 -33.71
CA VAL A 589 19.04 12.32 -33.51
C VAL A 589 19.91 12.28 -32.25
N ASP A 590 20.68 13.34 -31.97
CA ASP A 590 21.51 13.41 -30.78
C ASP A 590 20.69 13.37 -29.47
N GLU A 591 19.50 14.00 -29.46
CA GLU A 591 18.61 13.93 -28.29
C GLU A 591 17.98 12.55 -28.14
N HIS A 592 17.66 11.88 -29.25
CA HIS A 592 17.20 10.50 -29.24
C HIS A 592 18.26 9.57 -28.64
N LEU A 593 19.48 9.59 -29.18
CA LEU A 593 20.59 8.75 -28.71
C LEU A 593 20.94 9.00 -27.24
N ARG A 594 21.01 10.27 -26.83
CA ARG A 594 21.27 10.63 -25.43
C ARG A 594 20.19 10.09 -24.50
N SER A 595 18.92 10.17 -24.91
CA SER A 595 17.80 9.64 -24.11
C SER A 595 17.88 8.13 -23.94
N LEU A 596 18.27 7.41 -25.01
CA LEU A 596 18.50 5.96 -24.92
C LEU A 596 19.64 5.63 -23.97
N GLU A 597 20.79 6.31 -24.08
CA GLU A 597 21.94 6.09 -23.19
C GLU A 597 21.58 6.36 -21.72
N GLU A 598 20.93 7.50 -21.43
CA GLU A 598 20.46 7.86 -20.08
C GLU A 598 19.49 6.81 -19.52
N SER A 599 18.65 6.21 -20.36
CA SER A 599 17.62 5.24 -19.94
C SER A 599 18.19 3.98 -19.31
N GLY A 600 19.44 3.60 -19.63
CA GLY A 600 20.12 2.47 -19.02
C GLY A 600 20.39 2.66 -17.52
N GLU A 601 20.44 3.91 -17.07
CA GLU A 601 20.70 4.27 -15.67
C GLU A 601 19.44 4.63 -14.89
N TRP A 602 18.27 4.56 -15.51
CA TRP A 602 17.02 4.95 -14.88
C TRP A 602 16.60 4.07 -13.70
N HIS A 603 17.07 2.82 -13.65
CA HIS A 603 16.90 1.94 -12.49
C HIS A 603 17.46 2.55 -11.17
N ARG A 604 18.37 3.54 -11.26
CA ARG A 604 18.87 4.30 -10.10
C ARG A 604 17.80 5.20 -9.48
N TYR A 605 16.82 5.66 -10.26
CA TYR A 605 15.62 6.31 -9.75
C TYR A 605 14.65 5.23 -9.23
N ARG A 606 15.01 4.57 -8.12
CA ARG A 606 14.21 3.48 -7.52
C ARG A 606 12.75 3.86 -7.28
N ALA A 607 12.56 5.13 -6.96
CA ALA A 607 11.29 5.84 -6.88
C ALA A 607 10.34 5.57 -8.08
N LEU A 608 10.86 5.55 -9.31
CA LEU A 608 10.10 5.46 -10.56
C LEU A 608 10.23 4.07 -11.21
N PHE A 609 11.46 3.54 -11.22
CA PHE A 609 11.80 2.34 -11.96
C PHE A 609 12.22 1.17 -11.07
N GLY A 610 12.20 1.32 -9.74
CA GLY A 610 12.65 0.28 -8.81
C GLY A 610 11.80 -0.99 -8.85
N SER A 611 10.55 -0.88 -9.33
CA SER A 611 9.65 -2.01 -9.55
C SER A 611 9.70 -2.55 -10.99
N TRP A 612 10.40 -1.89 -11.92
CA TRP A 612 10.41 -2.27 -13.34
C TRP A 612 11.36 -3.45 -13.58
N LYS A 613 10.82 -4.65 -13.35
CA LYS A 613 11.46 -5.94 -13.55
C LYS A 613 10.40 -6.98 -13.90
N GLU A 614 10.85 -8.05 -14.54
CA GLU A 614 10.03 -9.21 -14.86
C GLU A 614 10.29 -10.33 -13.84
N GLU A 615 9.22 -10.93 -13.36
CA GLU A 615 9.25 -12.01 -12.38
C GLU A 615 8.29 -13.12 -12.78
N GLY A 616 8.48 -14.31 -12.19
CA GLY A 616 7.66 -15.49 -12.41
C GLY A 616 8.33 -16.58 -13.25
N ARG A 617 7.56 -17.63 -13.52
CA ARG A 617 8.07 -18.92 -14.03
C ARG A 617 8.80 -18.82 -15.36
N VAL A 618 8.37 -17.93 -16.25
CA VAL A 618 9.01 -17.77 -17.58
C VAL A 618 10.44 -17.22 -17.43
N VAL A 619 10.65 -16.28 -16.50
CA VAL A 619 11.99 -15.75 -16.21
C VAL A 619 12.85 -16.84 -15.55
N GLU A 620 12.27 -17.57 -14.60
CA GLU A 620 12.93 -18.69 -13.91
C GLU A 620 13.35 -19.80 -14.88
N SER A 621 12.46 -20.24 -15.77
CA SER A 621 12.74 -21.30 -16.74
C SER A 621 13.86 -20.91 -17.70
N VAL A 622 13.83 -19.68 -18.23
CA VAL A 622 14.89 -19.17 -19.11
C VAL A 622 16.23 -19.16 -18.38
N ILE A 623 16.27 -18.74 -17.12
CA ILE A 623 17.52 -18.70 -16.34
C ILE A 623 18.01 -20.12 -16.02
N ASP A 624 17.12 -21.04 -15.65
CA ASP A 624 17.46 -22.41 -15.27
C ASP A 624 17.94 -23.25 -16.45
N GLU A 625 17.30 -23.12 -17.62
CA GLU A 625 17.73 -23.77 -18.87
C GLU A 625 19.16 -23.36 -19.26
N LEU A 626 19.49 -22.08 -19.14
CA LEU A 626 20.83 -21.58 -19.45
C LEU A 626 21.87 -22.06 -18.44
N ARG A 627 21.51 -22.24 -17.17
CA ARG A 627 22.38 -22.81 -16.13
C ARG A 627 22.63 -24.30 -16.32
N ALA A 628 21.63 -25.03 -16.80
CA ALA A 628 21.74 -26.46 -17.08
C ALA A 628 22.58 -26.76 -18.35
N SER A 629 22.78 -25.77 -19.22
CA SER A 629 23.60 -25.92 -20.43
C SER A 629 25.10 -26.10 -20.11
N LYS A 630 25.77 -26.99 -20.86
CA LYS A 630 27.22 -27.28 -20.68
C LYS A 630 28.04 -26.02 -20.98
N GLY A 631 28.55 -25.38 -19.93
CA GLY A 631 29.47 -24.24 -20.02
C GLY A 631 29.16 -23.08 -19.07
N GLY A 632 27.94 -23.01 -18.51
CA GLY A 632 27.53 -21.94 -17.61
C GLY A 632 27.63 -20.57 -18.27
N LEU A 633 26.56 -20.12 -18.93
CA LEU A 633 26.56 -18.82 -19.59
C LEU A 633 26.76 -17.68 -18.58
N GLY A 634 27.64 -16.73 -18.90
CA GLY A 634 27.90 -15.54 -18.09
C GLY A 634 26.64 -14.66 -17.99
N GLY A 635 26.56 -13.83 -16.94
CA GLY A 635 25.37 -13.01 -16.66
C GLY A 635 24.93 -12.10 -17.81
N ALA A 636 25.85 -11.68 -18.69
CA ALA A 636 25.51 -10.90 -19.88
C ALA A 636 24.65 -11.68 -20.90
N ALA A 637 24.98 -12.95 -21.14
CA ALA A 637 24.22 -13.79 -22.06
C ALA A 637 22.82 -14.13 -21.52
N VAL A 638 22.68 -14.25 -20.20
CA VAL A 638 21.37 -14.40 -19.55
C VAL A 638 20.50 -13.16 -19.76
N VAL A 639 21.08 -11.97 -19.57
CA VAL A 639 20.37 -10.69 -19.78
C VAL A 639 19.92 -10.55 -21.24
N GLU A 640 20.79 -10.86 -22.20
CA GLU A 640 20.42 -10.86 -23.62
C GLU A 640 19.28 -11.82 -23.91
N ARG A 641 19.34 -13.04 -23.37
CA ARG A 641 18.26 -14.03 -23.54
C ARG A 641 16.94 -13.58 -22.94
N LEU A 642 16.97 -12.94 -21.77
CA LEU A 642 15.76 -12.37 -21.15
C LEU A 642 15.17 -11.25 -22.00
N CYS A 643 16.00 -10.43 -22.66
CA CYS A 643 15.50 -9.43 -23.61
C CYS A 643 14.78 -10.12 -24.79
N ASP A 644 15.45 -11.08 -25.42
CA ASP A 644 14.97 -11.73 -26.64
C ASP A 644 13.74 -12.64 -26.40
N GLN A 645 13.67 -13.35 -25.27
CA GLN A 645 12.62 -14.34 -25.02
C GLN A 645 11.51 -13.87 -24.10
N VAL A 646 11.76 -12.92 -23.20
CA VAL A 646 10.76 -12.47 -22.21
C VAL A 646 10.27 -11.07 -22.54
N LEU A 647 11.18 -10.10 -22.68
CA LEU A 647 10.78 -8.71 -22.91
C LEU A 647 10.19 -8.50 -24.31
N GLU A 648 10.72 -9.14 -25.35
CA GLU A 648 10.17 -9.01 -26.70
C GLU A 648 8.71 -9.48 -26.79
N GLN A 649 8.36 -10.57 -26.10
CA GLN A 649 6.96 -11.04 -26.02
C GLN A 649 6.05 -10.01 -25.34
N LYS A 650 6.62 -9.15 -24.49
CA LYS A 650 5.93 -8.10 -23.76
C LYS A 650 6.15 -6.71 -24.36
N ARG A 651 6.72 -6.59 -25.57
CA ARG A 651 6.99 -5.30 -26.21
C ARG A 651 5.76 -4.38 -26.27
N PRO A 652 4.56 -4.83 -26.66
CA PRO A 652 3.36 -3.97 -26.67
C PRO A 652 3.02 -3.46 -25.25
N LEU A 653 3.10 -4.34 -24.25
CA LEU A 653 2.84 -3.99 -22.86
C LEU A 653 3.86 -2.97 -22.32
N LEU A 654 5.13 -3.15 -22.68
CA LEU A 654 6.21 -2.21 -22.34
C LEU A 654 5.97 -0.86 -23.00
N LEU A 655 5.58 -0.85 -24.28
CA LEU A 655 5.24 0.37 -25.00
C LEU A 655 4.09 1.13 -24.31
N ASP A 656 3.01 0.44 -23.96
CA ASP A 656 1.89 1.04 -23.21
C ASP A 656 2.39 1.70 -21.92
N ARG A 657 3.19 0.98 -21.13
CA ARG A 657 3.74 1.49 -19.87
C ARG A 657 4.60 2.73 -20.07
N LEU A 658 5.43 2.76 -21.10
CA LEU A 658 6.27 3.91 -21.44
C LEU A 658 5.45 5.10 -21.91
N ILE A 659 4.39 4.89 -22.71
CA ILE A 659 3.48 5.95 -23.11
C ILE A 659 2.74 6.53 -21.91
N LEU A 660 2.20 5.68 -21.04
CA LEU A 660 1.53 6.11 -19.81
C LEU A 660 2.48 6.88 -18.89
N ALA A 661 3.72 6.41 -18.73
CA ALA A 661 4.75 7.13 -17.96
C ALA A 661 5.12 8.47 -18.61
N THR A 662 5.16 8.54 -19.94
CA THR A 662 5.42 9.79 -20.68
C THR A 662 4.30 10.80 -20.46
N LEU A 663 3.04 10.37 -20.57
CA LEU A 663 1.86 11.20 -20.33
C LEU A 663 1.82 11.71 -18.88
N TRP A 664 2.13 10.83 -17.92
CA TRP A 664 2.25 11.20 -16.52
C TRP A 664 3.32 12.28 -16.31
N LEU A 665 4.55 12.08 -16.80
CA LEU A 665 5.63 13.06 -16.69
C LEU A 665 5.27 14.40 -17.36
N LYS A 666 4.56 14.36 -18.50
CA LYS A 666 4.09 15.56 -19.20
C LYS A 666 3.04 16.33 -18.38
N SER A 667 2.18 15.61 -17.65
CA SER A 667 1.12 16.19 -16.82
C SER A 667 1.62 16.69 -15.45
N ALA A 668 2.76 16.18 -14.98
CA ALA A 668 3.27 16.45 -13.65
C ALA A 668 3.85 17.87 -13.54
N LYS A 669 3.49 18.59 -12.47
CA LYS A 669 4.02 19.95 -12.23
C LYS A 669 5.54 19.98 -12.01
N GLU A 670 6.06 18.99 -11.28
CA GLU A 670 7.49 18.87 -10.94
C GLU A 670 8.05 17.52 -11.40
N ALA A 671 8.08 17.30 -12.71
CA ALA A 671 8.59 16.06 -13.29
C ALA A 671 10.08 15.85 -12.97
N PRO A 672 10.49 14.69 -12.40
CA PRO A 672 11.87 14.41 -12.01
C PRO A 672 12.83 14.23 -13.20
N ILE A 673 12.27 13.90 -14.37
CA ILE A 673 12.97 13.81 -15.64
C ILE A 673 12.11 14.47 -16.73
N PRO A 674 12.71 15.08 -17.77
CA PRO A 674 11.94 15.62 -18.89
C PRO A 674 11.17 14.51 -19.60
N TRP A 675 9.87 14.69 -19.82
CA TRP A 675 9.02 13.68 -20.45
C TRP A 675 9.47 13.34 -21.89
N GLN A 676 10.15 14.27 -22.58
CA GLN A 676 10.70 14.03 -23.91
C GLN A 676 11.78 12.94 -23.91
N ARG A 677 12.52 12.77 -22.79
CA ARG A 677 13.46 11.65 -22.64
C ARG A 677 12.72 10.32 -22.66
N MET A 678 11.60 10.22 -21.95
CA MET A 678 10.74 9.02 -21.95
C MET A 678 10.12 8.77 -23.33
N TYR A 679 9.67 9.83 -24.02
CA TYR A 679 9.15 9.74 -25.39
C TYR A 679 10.15 9.06 -26.35
N HIS A 680 11.43 9.43 -26.31
CA HIS A 680 12.45 8.84 -27.19
C HIS A 680 12.65 7.34 -26.95
N VAL A 681 12.58 6.91 -25.68
CA VAL A 681 12.65 5.48 -25.35
C VAL A 681 11.39 4.76 -25.81
N ALA A 682 10.20 5.34 -25.61
CA ALA A 682 8.96 4.81 -26.14
C ALA A 682 8.99 4.67 -27.67
N GLN A 683 9.57 5.67 -28.36
CA GLN A 683 9.75 5.65 -29.81
C GLN A 683 10.65 4.49 -30.26
N ALA A 684 11.77 4.26 -29.58
CA ALA A 684 12.65 3.13 -29.91
C ALA A 684 11.97 1.77 -29.65
N VAL A 685 11.18 1.65 -28.57
CA VAL A 685 10.42 0.43 -28.27
C VAL A 685 9.29 0.20 -29.29
N ALA A 686 8.69 1.26 -29.82
CA ALA A 686 7.68 1.19 -30.87
C ALA A 686 8.24 0.75 -32.24
N ASP A 687 9.54 0.95 -32.48
CA ASP A 687 10.20 0.55 -33.73
C ASP A 687 10.54 -0.96 -33.70
N PRO A 688 9.88 -1.80 -34.53
CA PRO A 688 10.14 -3.23 -34.55
C PRO A 688 11.50 -3.58 -35.19
N SER A 689 12.16 -2.64 -35.86
CA SER A 689 13.50 -2.86 -36.42
C SER A 689 14.61 -2.78 -35.37
N ILE A 690 14.33 -2.20 -34.20
CA ILE A 690 15.27 -2.09 -33.08
C ILE A 690 14.96 -3.20 -32.09
N ALA A 691 15.88 -4.14 -31.90
CA ALA A 691 15.72 -5.21 -30.91
C ALA A 691 15.75 -4.62 -29.49
N LEU A 692 14.94 -5.15 -28.56
CA LEU A 692 14.90 -4.63 -27.18
C LEU A 692 16.25 -4.74 -26.48
N LYS A 693 17.11 -5.69 -26.84
CA LYS A 693 18.48 -5.78 -26.32
C LYS A 693 19.39 -4.62 -26.71
N GLU A 694 19.02 -3.84 -27.72
CA GLU A 694 19.73 -2.62 -28.14
C GLU A 694 19.23 -1.38 -27.38
N ILE A 695 18.12 -1.50 -26.66
CA ILE A 695 17.52 -0.41 -25.88
C ILE A 695 18.02 -0.50 -24.43
N PRO A 696 18.81 0.48 -23.94
CA PRO A 696 19.45 0.38 -22.63
C PRO A 696 18.49 0.19 -21.45
N LEU A 697 17.29 0.77 -21.50
CA LEU A 697 16.25 0.55 -20.49
C LEU A 697 15.83 -0.92 -20.40
N ALA A 698 15.57 -1.59 -21.54
CA ALA A 698 15.14 -2.98 -21.55
C ALA A 698 16.27 -3.91 -21.05
N VAL A 699 17.52 -3.64 -21.41
CA VAL A 699 18.69 -4.32 -20.85
C VAL A 699 18.77 -4.12 -19.33
N SER A 700 18.52 -2.90 -18.84
CA SER A 700 18.47 -2.61 -17.41
C SER A 700 17.37 -3.38 -16.70
N MET A 701 16.17 -3.45 -17.27
CA MET A 701 15.05 -4.23 -16.71
C MET A 701 15.41 -5.71 -16.63
N ALA A 702 15.97 -6.30 -17.69
CA ALA A 702 16.41 -7.69 -17.70
C ALA A 702 17.51 -7.98 -16.65
N ARG A 703 18.42 -7.03 -16.41
CA ARG A 703 19.41 -7.12 -15.33
C ARG A 703 18.75 -7.14 -13.95
N GLU A 704 17.76 -6.29 -13.71
CA GLU A 704 17.03 -6.27 -12.43
C GLU A 704 16.19 -7.54 -12.23
N SER A 705 15.56 -8.08 -13.28
CA SER A 705 14.89 -9.39 -13.25
C SER A 705 15.86 -10.50 -12.82
N PHE A 706 17.04 -10.55 -13.43
CA PHE A 706 18.07 -11.53 -13.11
C PHE A 706 18.60 -11.38 -11.67
N LYS A 707 18.84 -10.16 -11.20
CA LYS A 707 19.23 -9.88 -9.80
C LYS A 707 18.15 -10.33 -8.82
N SER A 708 16.88 -10.06 -9.12
CA SER A 708 15.75 -10.44 -8.27
C SER A 708 15.64 -11.96 -8.13
N TYR A 709 15.76 -12.69 -9.24
CA TYR A 709 15.84 -14.15 -9.23
C TYR A 709 16.99 -14.67 -8.34
N HIS A 710 18.18 -14.05 -8.45
CA HIS A 710 19.33 -14.44 -7.63
C HIS A 710 19.13 -14.21 -6.13
N LYS A 711 18.45 -13.13 -5.75
CA LYS A 711 18.12 -12.84 -4.35
C LYS A 711 17.22 -13.95 -3.79
N ARG A 712 16.11 -14.25 -4.50
CA ARG A 712 15.18 -15.33 -4.13
C ARG A 712 15.84 -16.71 -4.06
N SER A 713 16.73 -17.03 -5.00
CA SER A 713 17.45 -18.31 -5.01
C SER A 713 18.46 -18.45 -3.87
N LYS A 714 19.09 -17.35 -3.42
CA LYS A 714 19.97 -17.35 -2.24
C LYS A 714 19.18 -17.51 -0.94
N ASP A 715 18.08 -16.80 -0.82
CA ASP A 715 17.19 -16.87 0.34
C ASP A 715 16.61 -18.30 0.48
N GLY A 716 16.25 -18.96 -0.64
CA GLY A 716 15.80 -20.35 -0.64
C GLY A 716 16.88 -21.42 -0.40
N ARG A 717 18.17 -21.13 -0.65
CA ARG A 717 19.28 -22.08 -0.38
C ARG A 717 19.82 -22.00 1.05
N GLN A 718 19.68 -20.87 1.74
CA GLN A 718 20.09 -20.73 3.14
C GLN A 718 19.20 -21.52 4.11
N HIS A 719 18.03 -22.02 3.70
CA HIS A 719 17.16 -22.87 4.52
C HIS A 719 17.23 -24.38 4.16
N GLY A 720 18.04 -24.76 3.15
CA GLY A 720 18.21 -26.16 2.73
C GLY A 720 19.56 -26.79 3.07
N GLY A 721 20.40 -26.11 3.86
CA GLY A 721 21.79 -26.50 4.14
C GLY A 721 22.00 -27.34 5.41
N ASP A 722 21.04 -27.37 6.35
CA ASP A 722 21.18 -28.07 7.64
C ASP A 722 20.47 -29.43 7.65
N SER A 723 20.47 -30.13 6.52
CA SER A 723 20.03 -31.52 6.41
C SER A 723 20.99 -32.30 5.52
N ALA A 724 22.19 -32.52 6.04
CA ALA A 724 23.12 -33.57 5.62
C ALA A 724 23.77 -34.19 6.86
#